data_AF-A0A1A0KYD0-F1
#
_entry.id   AF-A0A1A0KYD0-F1
#
_cell.length_a   1.000
_cell.length_b   1.000
_cell.length_c   1.000
_cell.angle_alpha   90.00
_cell.angle_beta   90.00
_cell.angle_gamma   90.00
#
_symmetry.space_group_name_H-M   'P 1'
#
loop_
_entity.id
_entity.type
_entity.pdbx_description
1 polymer ?
#
loop_
_entity_poly.entity_id
_entity_poly.type
_entity_poly.pdbx_seq_one_letter_code
_entity_poly.pdbx_strand_id
1 'polypeptide(L)'
;MSAECVAERSGDRTEPNGPVRRGALLGREREQRELADVIDSVFAGGTGVVLVRGEPGVGKTALVTAAADGAGKAGASVLLGRAVAFEQSLSNALLQVLLLNLVDGPTQVASQHVSTLRLALGLDAGETPTPAVLASAAVSLVDEMSTRAPVVIVVDDLHHADESSAAVLEALVMARIPRVAIVATAPAHTQCEFGPSTIIDVGPLDGDAASTLLPLNHPSMAPDVRRRVLALAEGNPLALRALPAELRYDQIDGSSSLPPVIPMSTVLRDRLVPEIPDLPAATRRLLLMHALAPDVPIADLLATLGSRTCSDVVTPAITAGLIELSVANGESPSARPPRVHFTPALIGSALMSAATDDERSSAYRSLARVPQCSAGITPDMSTGRTTFDDALAAQLEVAAEADLCTGEWRSGLDRLRRAVELSGDPRERHRRLARATQVAARVDRGAAAEMFVGMQTGQRHFENSITDALAASAVIVIDDDGDVDTAYRMLMDAFERTAPHDPDDPVVVEAVEALRELCWLGGRAELWEGYRRVVDEVAPEASSALGLVAALWKGPSTLSVAQQTTLDALIAGLSVDHSPLWVGEIAEMAATFDRIDECRAVLDELIGGVDTRRDVASRPSIAAVWAMLQLAQDGFHRGRWSTTTELAQRAKAVCDVDGHDHLGWLADYLLGMVAAVRGEVDVVEQLAARMRAWALPRRAFVLVRFAEHLWTMVAGGRGDVGSVYIHATAVSPVGQLGPYVSMSGMIALDLVRSATRTGRGDDARAHVAAIEEARLDRISPRLNMITLACRAMISDDDSGRLFEEALAVPGSDQWVFEYARIQYTYGMELRRKQELVAARRQLRAALSTFVELGATPWATRAEAELDATAPTRNATAADSELTAYERRIADMVASGLTNKAVAERLDISHRTVGNHLYRIYAKLGVTSRVELREVLAVPR
;
A
#
# COMPACT_ATOMS: atom_id res chain seq x y z
N MET A 1 -7.99 21.94 41.26
CA MET A 1 -6.94 22.23 42.26
C MET A 1 -5.64 21.72 41.66
N SER A 2 -4.90 22.49 40.86
CA SER A 2 -4.07 23.66 41.23
C SER A 2 -3.03 23.24 42.28
N ALA A 3 -1.72 23.44 42.18
CA ALA A 3 -0.76 24.05 41.26
C ALA A 3 0.60 23.33 41.56
N GLU A 4 1.72 23.40 40.81
CA GLU A 4 2.67 24.50 40.58
C GLU A 4 3.89 23.85 39.85
N CYS A 5 4.28 24.28 38.65
CA CYS A 5 5.25 25.35 38.34
C CYS A 5 6.73 25.02 38.63
N VAL A 6 7.49 24.67 37.58
CA VAL A 6 8.93 24.98 37.48
C VAL A 6 9.16 25.62 36.11
N ALA A 7 9.70 26.84 36.16
CA ALA A 7 9.99 27.69 35.03
C ALA A 7 11.43 27.46 34.54
N GLU A 8 11.63 27.36 33.22
CA GLU A 8 12.91 27.63 32.59
C GLU A 8 12.76 28.66 31.46
N ARG A 9 13.81 29.47 31.35
CA ARG A 9 13.89 30.80 30.76
C ARG A 9 13.71 30.85 29.24
N SER A 10 12.83 31.77 28.86
CA SER A 10 12.77 32.56 27.62
C SER A 10 14.05 32.62 26.75
N GLY A 11 13.95 32.04 25.56
CA GLY A 11 14.69 32.43 24.36
C GLY A 11 13.67 32.75 23.27
N ASP A 12 13.61 34.02 22.88
CA ASP A 12 12.69 34.63 21.92
C ASP A 12 12.76 33.96 20.53
N ARG A 13 11.70 33.23 20.16
CA ARG A 13 11.32 32.92 18.77
C ARG A 13 9.80 32.97 18.69
N THR A 14 9.28 34.07 18.18
CA THR A 14 7.89 34.21 17.74
C THR A 14 7.57 33.13 16.69
N GLU A 15 6.81 32.10 17.08
CA GLU A 15 6.12 31.22 16.13
C GLU A 15 4.96 31.99 15.48
N PRO A 16 4.89 32.10 14.15
CA PRO A 16 3.71 32.64 13.50
C PRO A 16 2.72 31.51 13.16
N ASN A 17 1.46 31.79 13.48
CA ASN A 17 0.22 31.27 12.90
C ASN A 17 -0.35 29.93 13.43
N GLY A 18 -1.48 30.07 14.13
CA GLY A 18 -2.45 29.00 14.32
C GLY A 18 -3.07 28.52 13.00
N PRO A 19 -3.91 27.46 13.03
CA PRO A 19 -4.38 26.79 11.82
C PRO A 19 -5.17 27.74 10.91
N VAL A 20 -4.64 27.98 9.71
CA VAL A 20 -5.29 28.74 8.63
C VAL A 20 -6.60 28.03 8.26
N ARG A 21 -7.73 28.73 8.36
CA ARG A 21 -9.05 28.19 7.97
C ARG A 21 -9.11 27.98 6.46
N ARG A 22 -9.59 26.81 6.01
CA ARG A 22 -9.93 26.56 4.59
C ARG A 22 -10.88 27.67 4.11
N GLY A 23 -10.44 28.45 3.11
CA GLY A 23 -11.19 29.58 2.54
C GLY A 23 -10.69 30.99 2.89
N ALA A 24 -9.66 31.15 3.73
CA ALA A 24 -9.03 32.45 3.97
C ALA A 24 -8.12 32.87 2.79
N LEU A 25 -8.23 34.13 2.34
CA LEU A 25 -7.33 34.72 1.36
C LEU A 25 -5.98 35.07 2.04
N LEU A 26 -4.91 34.41 1.61
CA LEU A 26 -3.55 34.59 2.14
C LEU A 26 -2.83 35.76 1.47
N GLY A 27 -2.15 36.62 2.24
CA GLY A 27 -1.28 37.67 1.71
C GLY A 27 -2.02 38.77 0.95
N ARG A 28 -3.30 38.97 1.27
CA ARG A 28 -4.22 39.93 0.61
C ARG A 28 -4.85 40.90 1.61
N GLU A 29 -4.22 41.11 2.76
CA GLU A 29 -4.76 41.87 3.87
C GLU A 29 -4.89 43.36 3.52
N ARG A 30 -4.03 43.88 2.64
CA ARG A 30 -4.08 45.26 2.18
C ARG A 30 -5.25 45.49 1.24
N GLU A 31 -5.35 44.69 0.18
CA GLU A 31 -6.37 44.82 -0.85
C GLU A 31 -7.77 44.52 -0.29
N GLN A 32 -7.88 43.56 0.64
CA GLN A 32 -9.13 43.33 1.37
C GLN A 32 -9.56 44.54 2.20
N ARG A 33 -8.61 45.24 2.83
CA ARG A 33 -8.90 46.44 3.62
C ARG A 33 -9.36 47.60 2.72
N GLU A 34 -8.66 47.84 1.61
CA GLU A 34 -9.03 48.89 0.66
C GLU A 34 -10.43 48.64 0.04
N LEU A 35 -10.79 47.38 -0.26
CA LEU A 35 -12.15 47.04 -0.69
C LEU A 35 -13.19 47.20 0.43
N ALA A 36 -12.86 46.76 1.64
CA ALA A 36 -13.75 46.89 2.79
C ALA A 36 -14.04 48.35 3.12
N ASP A 37 -13.03 49.24 3.07
CA ASP A 37 -13.21 50.68 3.32
C ASP A 37 -14.22 51.32 2.34
N VAL A 38 -14.19 50.93 1.07
CA VAL A 38 -15.15 51.42 0.07
C VAL A 38 -16.54 50.86 0.33
N ILE A 39 -16.66 49.57 0.64
CA ILE A 39 -17.95 48.93 0.98
C ILE A 39 -18.54 49.54 2.24
N ASP A 40 -17.75 49.75 3.30
CA ASP A 40 -18.18 50.37 4.55
C ASP A 40 -18.62 51.83 4.36
N SER A 41 -17.98 52.56 3.44
CA SER A 41 -18.41 53.93 3.07
C SER A 41 -19.84 53.96 2.51
N VAL A 42 -20.26 52.90 1.81
CA VAL A 42 -21.60 52.75 1.24
C VAL A 42 -22.64 52.45 2.33
N PHE A 43 -22.28 51.70 3.37
CA PHE A 43 -23.11 51.57 4.57
C PHE A 43 -23.31 52.91 5.31
N ALA A 44 -22.32 53.81 5.25
CA ALA A 44 -22.40 55.16 5.80
C ALA A 44 -23.10 56.19 4.89
N GLY A 45 -23.66 55.78 3.74
CA GLY A 45 -24.37 56.66 2.81
C GLY A 45 -23.56 57.16 1.62
N GLY A 46 -22.30 56.76 1.49
CA GLY A 46 -21.42 57.10 0.37
C GLY A 46 -21.70 56.32 -0.92
N THR A 47 -20.91 56.59 -1.95
CA THR A 47 -20.89 55.85 -3.23
C THR A 47 -19.44 55.59 -3.63
N GLY A 48 -19.17 54.45 -4.27
CA GLY A 48 -17.82 54.04 -4.62
C GLY A 48 -17.74 53.24 -5.91
N VAL A 49 -16.70 53.49 -6.71
CA VAL A 49 -16.39 52.72 -7.92
C VAL A 49 -14.95 52.25 -7.83
N VAL A 50 -14.78 50.93 -7.71
CA VAL A 50 -13.49 50.28 -7.55
C VAL A 50 -13.14 49.48 -8.79
N LEU A 51 -11.96 49.73 -9.35
CA LEU A 51 -11.39 48.88 -10.38
C LEU A 51 -10.23 48.07 -9.80
N VAL A 52 -10.37 46.76 -9.78
CA VAL A 52 -9.36 45.80 -9.35
C VAL A 52 -8.61 45.30 -10.57
N ARG A 53 -7.35 45.70 -10.72
CA ARG A 53 -6.51 45.32 -11.87
C ARG A 53 -5.41 44.37 -11.45
N GLY A 54 -4.85 43.65 -12.40
CA GLY A 54 -3.72 42.77 -12.15
C GLY A 54 -3.60 41.69 -13.21
N GLU A 55 -2.48 40.97 -13.15
CA GLU A 55 -2.16 39.93 -14.12
C GLU A 55 -3.16 38.75 -14.09
N PRO A 56 -3.28 37.97 -15.17
CA PRO A 56 -4.08 36.76 -15.19
C PRO A 56 -3.69 35.79 -14.07
N GLY A 57 -4.69 35.21 -13.39
CA GLY A 57 -4.46 34.23 -12.31
C GLY A 57 -4.01 34.80 -10.96
N VAL A 58 -3.79 36.12 -10.83
CA VAL A 58 -3.28 36.76 -9.59
C VAL A 58 -4.26 36.73 -8.40
N GLY A 59 -5.52 36.36 -8.63
CA GLY A 59 -6.54 36.20 -7.59
C GLY A 59 -7.61 37.29 -7.52
N LYS A 60 -7.76 38.13 -8.56
CA LYS A 60 -8.77 39.20 -8.62
C LYS A 60 -10.20 38.71 -8.34
N THR A 61 -10.63 37.66 -9.03
CA THR A 61 -11.94 37.02 -8.84
C THR A 61 -12.16 36.58 -7.39
N ALA A 62 -11.15 35.95 -6.78
CA ALA A 62 -11.24 35.47 -5.40
C ALA A 62 -11.35 36.65 -4.40
N LEU A 63 -10.64 37.75 -4.67
CA LEU A 63 -10.70 38.96 -3.87
C LEU A 63 -12.08 39.63 -3.93
N VAL A 64 -12.64 39.85 -5.13
CA VAL A 64 -13.95 40.50 -5.27
C VAL A 64 -15.09 39.61 -4.80
N THR A 65 -14.97 38.29 -4.95
CA THR A 65 -15.96 37.33 -4.42
C THR A 65 -15.95 37.34 -2.89
N ALA A 66 -14.79 37.37 -2.24
CA ALA A 66 -14.70 37.47 -0.79
C ALA A 66 -15.28 38.80 -0.26
N ALA A 67 -15.05 39.90 -0.98
CA ALA A 67 -15.64 41.20 -0.66
C ALA A 67 -17.17 41.19 -0.82
N ALA A 68 -17.68 40.57 -1.89
CA ALA A 68 -19.11 40.37 -2.14
C ALA A 68 -19.77 39.56 -1.00
N ASP A 69 -19.19 38.43 -0.62
CA ASP A 69 -19.65 37.59 0.49
C ASP A 69 -19.65 38.35 1.83
N GLY A 70 -18.62 39.17 2.06
CA GLY A 70 -18.52 40.05 3.23
C GLY A 70 -19.64 41.08 3.27
N ALA A 71 -19.89 41.77 2.15
CA ALA A 71 -20.96 42.76 2.02
C ALA A 71 -22.35 42.15 2.24
N GLY A 72 -22.59 40.95 1.67
CA GLY A 72 -23.84 40.22 1.86
C GLY A 72 -24.09 39.86 3.33
N LYS A 73 -23.05 39.39 4.05
CA LYS A 73 -23.12 39.12 5.50
C LYS A 73 -23.35 40.37 6.33
N ALA A 74 -22.86 41.53 5.88
CA ALA A 74 -23.10 42.83 6.50
C ALA A 74 -24.48 43.42 6.18
N GLY A 75 -25.27 42.77 5.31
CA GLY A 75 -26.65 43.16 4.98
C GLY A 75 -26.80 44.00 3.70
N ALA A 76 -25.80 44.04 2.83
CA ALA A 76 -25.93 44.64 1.50
C ALA A 76 -26.64 43.69 0.52
N SER A 77 -27.33 44.27 -0.47
CA SER A 77 -27.82 43.55 -1.65
C SER A 77 -26.69 43.43 -2.66
N VAL A 78 -26.26 42.20 -2.95
CA VAL A 78 -25.08 41.94 -3.80
C VAL A 78 -25.52 41.42 -5.17
N LEU A 79 -25.08 42.09 -6.23
CA LEU A 79 -25.27 41.66 -7.61
C LEU A 79 -23.93 41.27 -8.19
N LEU A 80 -23.71 39.96 -8.39
CA LEU A 80 -22.45 39.42 -8.88
C LEU A 80 -22.64 38.88 -10.30
N GLY A 81 -21.85 39.37 -11.24
CA GLY A 81 -21.85 38.93 -12.62
C GLY A 81 -20.43 38.77 -13.15
N ARG A 82 -20.24 37.83 -14.07
CA ARG A 82 -18.97 37.64 -14.78
C ARG A 82 -19.19 37.87 -16.26
N ALA A 83 -18.36 38.71 -16.84
CA ALA A 83 -18.34 38.90 -18.28
C ALA A 83 -17.48 37.81 -18.94
N VAL A 84 -17.99 37.22 -20.03
CA VAL A 84 -17.35 36.10 -20.72
C VAL A 84 -17.00 36.51 -22.14
N ALA A 85 -15.77 36.24 -22.58
CA ALA A 85 -15.25 36.68 -23.88
C ALA A 85 -16.15 36.30 -25.07
N PHE A 86 -16.69 35.08 -25.07
CA PHE A 86 -17.57 34.60 -26.15
C PHE A 86 -18.93 35.32 -26.19
N GLU A 87 -19.35 35.92 -25.07
CA GLU A 87 -20.65 36.60 -24.93
C GLU A 87 -20.57 38.10 -25.26
N GLN A 88 -19.39 38.65 -25.56
CA GLN A 88 -19.21 40.06 -25.94
C GLN A 88 -20.11 40.48 -27.12
N SER A 89 -20.41 39.55 -28.02
CA SER A 89 -21.28 39.78 -29.20
C SER A 89 -22.77 39.64 -28.91
N LEU A 90 -23.14 39.15 -27.72
CA LEU A 90 -24.53 38.95 -27.30
C LEU A 90 -25.00 40.14 -26.48
N SER A 91 -25.93 40.91 -27.03
CA SER A 91 -26.49 42.07 -26.32
C SER A 91 -27.11 41.68 -24.99
N ASN A 92 -26.81 42.45 -23.94
CA ASN A 92 -27.32 42.33 -22.57
C ASN A 92 -26.90 41.05 -21.82
N ALA A 93 -25.88 40.32 -22.28
CA ALA A 93 -25.46 39.07 -21.63
C ALA A 93 -25.06 39.26 -20.17
N LEU A 94 -24.21 40.26 -19.87
CA LEU A 94 -23.81 40.55 -18.48
C LEU A 94 -24.99 41.07 -17.65
N LEU A 95 -25.83 41.92 -18.23
CA LEU A 95 -27.03 42.43 -17.54
C LEU A 95 -28.01 41.32 -17.19
N GLN A 96 -28.14 40.29 -18.03
CA GLN A 96 -28.96 39.13 -17.74
C GLN A 96 -28.45 38.41 -16.49
N VAL A 97 -27.15 38.19 -16.37
CA VAL A 97 -26.56 37.56 -15.17
C VAL A 97 -26.80 38.43 -13.92
N LEU A 98 -26.64 39.74 -14.03
CA LEU A 98 -26.76 40.66 -12.88
C LEU A 98 -28.20 40.87 -12.40
N LEU A 99 -29.16 40.94 -13.33
CA LEU A 99 -30.51 41.44 -13.04
C LEU A 99 -31.61 40.39 -13.11
N LEU A 100 -31.38 39.21 -13.72
CA LEU A 100 -32.42 38.19 -13.94
C LEU A 100 -33.15 37.80 -12.65
N ASN A 101 -32.42 37.52 -11.57
CA ASN A 101 -33.01 37.14 -10.29
C ASN A 101 -33.81 38.27 -9.62
N LEU A 102 -33.54 39.53 -9.98
CA LEU A 102 -34.29 40.68 -9.48
C LEU A 102 -35.58 40.90 -10.27
N VAL A 103 -35.55 40.68 -11.58
CA VAL A 103 -36.69 40.95 -12.48
C VAL A 103 -37.65 39.76 -12.63
N ASP A 104 -37.23 38.55 -12.28
CA ASP A 104 -38.03 37.31 -12.36
C ASP A 104 -38.34 36.67 -11.00
N GLY A 105 -37.91 37.31 -9.90
CA GLY A 105 -38.14 36.84 -8.53
C GLY A 105 -39.55 37.14 -7.99
N PRO A 106 -39.99 36.44 -6.91
CA PRO A 106 -41.33 36.62 -6.31
C PRO A 106 -41.52 37.95 -5.55
N THR A 107 -40.47 38.77 -5.43
CA THR A 107 -40.50 40.08 -4.76
C THR A 107 -41.14 41.15 -5.62
N GLN A 108 -42.22 41.75 -5.11
CA GLN A 108 -43.02 42.82 -5.69
C GLN A 108 -42.23 44.12 -5.94
N VAL A 109 -41.40 44.19 -6.98
CA VAL A 109 -40.97 45.47 -7.57
C VAL A 109 -41.87 45.74 -8.77
N ALA A 110 -43.09 46.22 -8.50
CA ALA A 110 -44.07 46.58 -9.53
C ALA A 110 -43.79 47.98 -10.12
N SER A 111 -42.53 48.28 -10.44
CA SER A 111 -42.14 49.54 -11.08
C SER A 111 -42.14 49.40 -12.60
N GLN A 112 -42.53 50.47 -13.31
CA GLN A 112 -42.51 50.54 -14.78
C GLN A 112 -41.11 50.21 -15.36
N HIS A 113 -40.05 50.41 -14.57
CA HIS A 113 -38.67 50.09 -14.92
C HIS A 113 -38.40 48.57 -15.00
N VAL A 114 -39.05 47.75 -14.16
CA VAL A 114 -38.90 46.27 -14.21
C VAL A 114 -39.48 45.71 -15.50
N SER A 115 -40.63 46.21 -15.97
CA SER A 115 -41.18 45.78 -17.27
C SER A 115 -40.26 46.13 -18.45
N THR A 116 -39.58 47.28 -18.41
CA THR A 116 -38.59 47.65 -19.43
C THR A 116 -37.38 46.72 -19.41
N LEU A 117 -36.88 46.36 -18.22
CA LEU A 117 -35.77 45.43 -18.08
C LEU A 117 -36.15 44.00 -18.51
N ARG A 118 -37.36 43.53 -18.20
CA ARG A 118 -37.85 42.21 -18.65
C ARG A 118 -37.96 42.11 -20.17
N LEU A 119 -38.39 43.17 -20.85
CA LEU A 119 -38.38 43.26 -22.32
C LEU A 119 -36.95 43.22 -22.89
N ALA A 120 -36.01 43.96 -22.28
CA ALA A 120 -34.61 43.99 -22.73
C ALA A 120 -33.87 42.65 -22.52
N LEU A 121 -34.26 41.89 -21.49
CA LEU A 121 -33.71 40.57 -21.16
C LEU A 121 -34.43 39.42 -21.87
N GLY A 122 -35.42 39.71 -22.71
CA GLY A 122 -36.17 38.69 -23.47
C GLY A 122 -37.13 37.83 -22.63
N LEU A 123 -37.51 38.28 -21.44
CA LEU A 123 -38.46 37.60 -20.55
C LEU A 123 -39.92 37.88 -20.90
N ASP A 124 -40.18 39.05 -21.49
CA ASP A 124 -41.50 39.46 -21.97
C ASP A 124 -41.45 39.73 -23.49
N ALA A 125 -42.56 39.50 -24.19
CA ALA A 125 -42.65 39.75 -25.64
C ALA A 125 -42.98 41.23 -25.93
N GLY A 126 -42.17 41.88 -26.78
CA GLY A 126 -42.39 43.27 -27.20
C GLY A 126 -41.20 43.86 -27.99
N GLU A 127 -41.26 45.17 -28.25
CA GLU A 127 -40.17 45.91 -28.87
C GLU A 127 -39.03 46.14 -27.86
N THR A 128 -37.79 45.87 -28.26
CA THR A 128 -36.63 46.04 -27.40
C THR A 128 -36.36 47.52 -27.12
N PRO A 129 -36.19 47.92 -25.85
CA PRO A 129 -35.96 49.33 -25.51
C PRO A 129 -34.62 49.82 -26.06
N THR A 130 -34.53 51.12 -26.35
CA THR A 130 -33.27 51.74 -26.77
C THR A 130 -32.24 51.71 -25.62
N PRO A 131 -30.92 51.72 -25.91
CA PRO A 131 -29.89 51.67 -24.87
C PRO A 131 -30.03 52.74 -23.78
N ALA A 132 -30.44 53.96 -24.15
CA ALA A 132 -30.68 55.05 -23.19
C ALA A 132 -31.86 54.77 -22.24
N VAL A 133 -32.95 54.18 -22.76
CA VAL A 133 -34.12 53.79 -21.95
C VAL A 133 -33.77 52.63 -21.03
N LEU A 134 -32.99 51.67 -21.52
CA LEU A 134 -32.49 50.55 -20.74
C LEU A 134 -31.58 51.01 -19.58
N ALA A 135 -30.63 51.89 -19.86
CA ALA A 135 -29.74 52.47 -18.86
C ALA A 135 -30.51 53.26 -17.78
N SER A 136 -31.48 54.09 -18.19
CA SER A 136 -32.33 54.84 -17.25
C SER A 136 -33.17 53.92 -16.35
N ALA A 137 -33.69 52.82 -16.90
CA ALA A 137 -34.46 51.83 -16.13
C ALA A 137 -33.58 51.11 -15.10
N ALA A 138 -32.36 50.71 -15.49
CA ALA A 138 -31.41 50.08 -14.58
C ALA A 138 -30.97 51.02 -13.44
N VAL A 139 -30.64 52.28 -13.76
CA VAL A 139 -30.31 53.31 -12.76
C VAL A 139 -31.44 53.49 -11.75
N SER A 140 -32.68 53.61 -12.23
CA SER A 140 -33.85 53.80 -11.37
C SER A 140 -34.13 52.58 -10.48
N LEU A 141 -33.92 51.36 -11.00
CA LEU A 141 -34.07 50.14 -10.20
C LEU A 141 -33.02 50.06 -9.08
N VAL A 142 -31.77 50.34 -9.40
CA VAL A 142 -30.67 50.31 -8.41
C VAL A 142 -30.85 51.42 -7.37
N ASP A 143 -31.32 52.61 -7.77
CA ASP A 143 -31.69 53.69 -6.84
C ASP A 143 -32.80 53.25 -5.88
N GLU A 144 -33.88 52.64 -6.38
CA GLU A 144 -34.95 52.10 -5.54
C GLU A 144 -34.42 51.06 -4.55
N MET A 145 -33.55 50.15 -4.99
CA MET A 145 -32.92 49.15 -4.13
C MET A 145 -32.06 49.77 -3.03
N SER A 146 -31.29 50.81 -3.36
CA SER A 146 -30.39 51.51 -2.43
C SER A 146 -31.13 52.15 -1.25
N THR A 147 -32.42 52.47 -1.40
CA THR A 147 -33.25 52.98 -0.30
C THR A 147 -33.50 51.94 0.79
N ARG A 148 -33.62 50.66 0.41
CA ARG A 148 -33.91 49.54 1.33
C ARG A 148 -32.63 49.03 2.00
N ALA A 149 -31.59 48.78 1.22
CA ALA A 149 -30.30 48.29 1.70
C ALA A 149 -29.18 48.80 0.78
N PRO A 150 -27.93 48.92 1.27
CA PRO A 150 -26.80 49.24 0.40
C PRO A 150 -26.66 48.22 -0.73
N VAL A 151 -26.32 48.65 -1.93
CA VAL A 151 -26.17 47.78 -3.11
C VAL A 151 -24.70 47.69 -3.50
N VAL A 152 -24.20 46.46 -3.68
CA VAL A 152 -22.84 46.21 -4.17
C VAL A 152 -22.92 45.42 -5.47
N ILE A 153 -22.52 46.04 -6.58
CA ILE A 153 -22.47 45.41 -7.90
C ILE A 153 -21.03 44.98 -8.15
N VAL A 154 -20.81 43.69 -8.37
CA VAL A 154 -19.50 43.10 -8.65
C VAL A 154 -19.49 42.54 -10.06
N VAL A 155 -18.60 43.05 -10.90
CA VAL A 155 -18.41 42.62 -12.28
C VAL A 155 -17.01 42.03 -12.45
N ASP A 156 -16.94 40.72 -12.61
CA ASP A 156 -15.68 40.04 -12.91
C ASP A 156 -15.40 40.07 -14.42
N ASP A 157 -14.13 40.28 -14.79
CA ASP A 157 -13.61 40.35 -16.14
C ASP A 157 -14.27 41.46 -17.02
N LEU A 158 -14.48 42.68 -16.50
CA LEU A 158 -15.22 43.78 -17.15
C LEU A 158 -14.88 44.03 -18.64
N HIS A 159 -13.61 43.88 -19.05
CA HIS A 159 -13.18 43.97 -20.45
C HIS A 159 -13.89 43.01 -21.43
N HIS A 160 -14.58 41.98 -20.90
CA HIS A 160 -15.40 41.06 -21.67
C HIS A 160 -16.88 41.43 -21.73
N ALA A 161 -17.28 42.57 -21.17
CA ALA A 161 -18.67 42.99 -21.20
C ALA A 161 -19.14 43.31 -22.64
N ASP A 162 -20.38 42.97 -22.95
CA ASP A 162 -21.03 43.40 -24.18
C ASP A 162 -21.30 44.91 -24.17
N GLU A 163 -21.36 45.52 -25.36
CA GLU A 163 -21.48 46.98 -25.53
C GLU A 163 -22.69 47.58 -24.79
N SER A 164 -23.83 46.90 -24.85
CA SER A 164 -25.05 47.32 -24.16
C SER A 164 -24.92 47.27 -22.64
N SER A 165 -24.35 46.22 -22.07
CA SER A 165 -24.11 46.10 -20.63
C SER A 165 -23.07 47.11 -20.15
N ALA A 166 -22.02 47.37 -20.93
CA ALA A 166 -21.02 48.39 -20.62
C ALA A 166 -21.66 49.79 -20.54
N ALA A 167 -22.53 50.15 -21.48
CA ALA A 167 -23.26 51.42 -21.47
C ALA A 167 -24.19 51.58 -20.25
N VAL A 168 -24.80 50.49 -19.77
CA VAL A 168 -25.63 50.52 -18.55
C VAL A 168 -24.76 50.67 -17.29
N LEU A 169 -23.62 49.98 -17.22
CA LEU A 169 -22.67 50.13 -16.12
C LEU A 169 -22.10 51.56 -16.07
N GLU A 170 -21.83 52.17 -17.22
CA GLU A 170 -21.46 53.59 -17.32
C GLU A 170 -22.53 54.48 -16.70
N ALA A 171 -23.79 54.31 -17.10
CA ALA A 171 -24.88 55.12 -16.57
C ALA A 171 -25.04 54.97 -15.06
N LEU A 172 -24.85 53.76 -14.52
CA LEU A 172 -24.85 53.49 -13.07
C LEU A 172 -23.70 54.19 -12.35
N VAL A 173 -22.50 54.18 -12.93
CA VAL A 173 -21.33 54.90 -12.41
C VAL A 173 -21.57 56.41 -12.42
N MET A 174 -22.08 56.96 -13.53
CA MET A 174 -22.33 58.39 -13.71
C MET A 174 -23.47 58.93 -12.84
N ALA A 175 -24.46 58.10 -12.49
CA ALA A 175 -25.58 58.47 -11.64
C ALA A 175 -25.19 58.74 -10.18
N ARG A 176 -24.04 58.23 -9.71
CA ARG A 176 -23.48 58.46 -8.35
C ARG A 176 -24.51 58.24 -7.23
N ILE A 177 -25.25 57.15 -7.34
CA ILE A 177 -26.36 56.80 -6.42
C ILE A 177 -25.81 56.59 -4.99
N PRO A 178 -26.38 57.25 -3.96
CA PRO A 178 -26.00 57.01 -2.56
C PRO A 178 -26.22 55.55 -2.17
N ARG A 179 -25.34 55.02 -1.31
CA ARG A 179 -25.38 53.63 -0.84
C ARG A 179 -25.20 52.59 -1.96
N VAL A 180 -24.48 52.93 -3.02
CA VAL A 180 -24.13 52.00 -4.12
C VAL A 180 -22.62 51.93 -4.32
N ALA A 181 -22.07 50.72 -4.35
CA ALA A 181 -20.70 50.42 -4.77
C ALA A 181 -20.68 49.57 -6.05
N ILE A 182 -19.79 49.90 -6.98
CA ILE A 182 -19.51 49.09 -8.17
C ILE A 182 -18.04 48.64 -8.10
N VAL A 183 -17.81 47.34 -8.09
CA VAL A 183 -16.47 46.73 -8.05
C VAL A 183 -16.29 45.94 -9.33
N ALA A 184 -15.32 46.32 -10.15
CA ALA A 184 -15.03 45.63 -11.40
C ALA A 184 -13.62 45.05 -11.39
N THR A 185 -13.40 43.89 -12.01
CA THR A 185 -12.05 43.38 -12.28
C THR A 185 -11.65 43.58 -13.73
N ALA A 186 -10.38 43.87 -13.98
CA ALA A 186 -9.82 44.01 -15.32
C ALA A 186 -8.37 43.52 -15.39
N PRO A 187 -7.83 43.28 -16.60
CA PRO A 187 -6.41 43.04 -16.80
C PRO A 187 -5.52 44.18 -16.26
N ALA A 188 -4.23 43.88 -16.10
CA ALA A 188 -3.23 44.89 -15.80
C ALA A 188 -3.22 45.96 -16.91
N HIS A 189 -2.92 47.21 -16.52
CA HIS A 189 -2.82 48.35 -17.45
C HIS A 189 -4.10 48.73 -18.22
N THR A 190 -5.24 48.07 -17.99
CA THR A 190 -6.53 48.50 -18.55
C THR A 190 -6.87 49.90 -18.04
N GLN A 191 -7.17 50.80 -19.00
CA GLN A 191 -7.73 52.12 -18.72
C GLN A 191 -9.26 51.98 -18.75
N CYS A 192 -9.92 52.36 -17.66
CA CYS A 192 -11.38 52.39 -17.61
C CYS A 192 -11.87 53.78 -18.04
N GLU A 193 -12.87 53.81 -18.91
CA GLU A 193 -13.44 55.06 -19.43
C GLU A 193 -14.28 55.79 -18.37
N PHE A 194 -14.83 55.08 -17.37
CA PHE A 194 -15.81 55.65 -16.42
C PHE A 194 -15.22 56.26 -15.13
N GLY A 195 -13.89 56.53 -15.07
CA GLY A 195 -13.26 57.29 -13.97
C GLY A 195 -13.45 56.71 -12.56
N PRO A 196 -12.83 55.57 -12.21
CA PRO A 196 -13.01 54.92 -10.90
C PRO A 196 -12.55 55.82 -9.74
N SER A 197 -13.25 55.75 -8.60
CA SER A 197 -12.83 56.47 -7.37
C SER A 197 -11.63 55.81 -6.70
N THR A 198 -11.43 54.52 -6.91
CA THR A 198 -10.33 53.74 -6.33
C THR A 198 -9.85 52.71 -7.33
N ILE A 199 -8.52 52.58 -7.47
CA ILE A 199 -7.89 51.56 -8.29
C ILE A 199 -7.02 50.70 -7.37
N ILE A 200 -7.26 49.39 -7.39
CA ILE A 200 -6.52 48.42 -6.57
C ILE A 200 -5.74 47.54 -7.53
N ASP A 201 -4.41 47.71 -7.54
CA ASP A 201 -3.51 46.89 -8.34
C ASP A 201 -3.08 45.66 -7.53
N VAL A 202 -3.51 44.47 -7.99
CA VAL A 202 -3.26 43.18 -7.36
C VAL A 202 -2.00 42.57 -7.97
N GLY A 203 -0.90 42.60 -7.22
CA GLY A 203 0.38 41.98 -7.60
C GLY A 203 0.46 40.49 -7.20
N PRO A 204 1.52 39.78 -7.59
CA PRO A 204 1.78 38.41 -7.12
C PRO A 204 1.84 38.31 -5.59
N LEU A 205 1.60 37.12 -5.04
CA LEU A 205 1.80 36.85 -3.62
C LEU A 205 3.29 36.99 -3.26
N ASP A 206 3.55 37.47 -2.05
CA ASP A 206 4.91 37.45 -1.49
C ASP A 206 5.39 36.01 -1.24
N GLY A 207 6.70 35.85 -1.00
CA GLY A 207 7.31 34.53 -0.82
C GLY A 207 6.73 33.74 0.36
N ASP A 208 6.32 34.42 1.43
CA ASP A 208 5.78 33.79 2.63
C ASP A 208 4.36 33.26 2.39
N ALA A 209 3.49 34.06 1.78
CA ALA A 209 2.14 33.64 1.40
C ALA A 209 2.18 32.56 0.30
N ALA A 210 3.04 32.70 -0.71
CA ALA A 210 3.20 31.71 -1.77
C ALA A 210 3.72 30.37 -1.23
N SER A 211 4.71 30.40 -0.34
CA SER A 211 5.25 29.19 0.28
C SER A 211 4.24 28.52 1.22
N THR A 212 3.35 29.29 1.85
CA THR A 212 2.27 28.77 2.72
C THR A 212 1.12 28.17 1.92
N LEU A 213 0.76 28.75 0.77
CA LEU A 213 -0.37 28.30 -0.05
C LEU A 213 -0.16 26.90 -0.64
N LEU A 214 1.09 26.54 -0.94
CA LEU A 214 1.41 25.36 -1.72
C LEU A 214 1.23 24.02 -0.93
N PRO A 215 1.76 23.87 0.30
CA PRO A 215 1.53 22.68 1.14
C PRO A 215 0.06 22.48 1.54
N LEU A 216 -0.74 23.54 1.61
CA LEU A 216 -2.17 23.45 1.93
C LEU A 216 -2.96 22.66 0.87
N ASN A 217 -2.50 22.70 -0.38
CA ASN A 217 -3.11 21.97 -1.50
C ASN A 217 -2.36 20.68 -1.84
N HIS A 218 -1.04 20.64 -1.61
CA HIS A 218 -0.17 19.49 -1.93
C HIS A 218 0.79 19.17 -0.77
N PRO A 219 0.31 18.49 0.30
CA PRO A 219 1.08 18.26 1.52
C PRO A 219 2.22 17.24 1.34
N SER A 220 2.13 16.34 0.36
CA SER A 220 3.12 15.30 0.07
C SER A 220 4.26 15.76 -0.87
N MET A 221 4.32 17.04 -1.22
CA MET A 221 5.28 17.53 -2.20
C MET A 221 6.71 17.59 -1.64
N ALA A 222 7.67 17.03 -2.39
CA ALA A 222 9.08 17.08 -2.04
C ALA A 222 9.63 18.53 -2.00
N PRO A 223 10.63 18.82 -1.14
CA PRO A 223 11.21 20.16 -1.01
C PRO A 223 11.78 20.73 -2.31
N ASP A 224 12.37 19.89 -3.16
CA ASP A 224 13.03 20.30 -4.41
C ASP A 224 11.99 20.65 -5.48
N VAL A 225 10.92 19.87 -5.54
CA VAL A 225 9.76 20.12 -6.41
C VAL A 225 9.07 21.41 -6.00
N ARG A 226 8.87 21.61 -4.69
CA ARG A 226 8.31 22.85 -4.13
C ARG A 226 9.15 24.07 -4.52
N ARG A 227 10.48 24.00 -4.43
CA ARG A 227 11.36 25.10 -4.89
C ARG A 227 11.19 25.39 -6.37
N ARG A 228 11.11 24.35 -7.22
CA ARG A 228 10.95 24.52 -8.67
C ARG A 228 9.60 25.14 -9.03
N VAL A 229 8.50 24.70 -8.41
CA VAL A 229 7.16 25.25 -8.63
C VAL A 229 7.07 26.69 -8.12
N LEU A 230 7.62 27.01 -6.94
CA LEU A 230 7.66 28.37 -6.42
C LEU A 230 8.44 29.31 -7.35
N ALA A 231 9.59 28.87 -7.86
CA ALA A 231 10.40 29.65 -8.79
C ALA A 231 9.69 29.88 -10.13
N LEU A 232 8.91 28.90 -10.62
CA LEU A 232 8.19 29.02 -11.88
C LEU A 232 6.91 29.85 -11.73
N ALA A 233 6.19 29.72 -10.61
CA ALA A 233 4.92 30.39 -10.40
C ALA A 233 5.07 31.89 -10.03
N GLU A 234 6.24 32.32 -9.54
CA GLU A 234 6.55 33.72 -9.19
C GLU A 234 5.45 34.41 -8.35
N GLY A 235 4.84 33.68 -7.41
CA GLY A 235 3.77 34.18 -6.54
C GLY A 235 2.38 34.24 -7.19
N ASN A 236 2.19 33.75 -8.42
CA ASN A 236 0.88 33.67 -9.06
C ASN A 236 0.02 32.55 -8.43
N PRO A 237 -1.09 32.86 -7.73
CA PRO A 237 -1.91 31.87 -7.04
C PRO A 237 -2.50 30.78 -7.92
N LEU A 238 -2.88 31.12 -9.16
CA LEU A 238 -3.40 30.13 -10.11
C LEU A 238 -2.29 29.14 -10.52
N ALA A 239 -1.09 29.65 -10.81
CA ALA A 239 0.06 28.80 -11.14
C ALA A 239 0.47 27.91 -9.96
N LEU A 240 0.53 28.44 -8.73
CA LEU A 240 0.85 27.67 -7.52
C LEU A 240 -0.12 26.51 -7.25
N ARG A 241 -1.38 26.65 -7.68
CA ARG A 241 -2.41 25.61 -7.53
C ARG A 241 -2.46 24.63 -8.71
N ALA A 242 -2.21 25.11 -9.92
CA ALA A 242 -2.46 24.33 -11.13
C ALA A 242 -1.21 23.58 -11.61
N LEU A 243 0.00 24.15 -11.51
CA LEU A 243 1.23 23.50 -11.97
C LEU A 243 1.50 22.14 -11.30
N PRO A 244 1.28 21.95 -9.98
CA PRO A 244 1.46 20.64 -9.37
C PRO A 244 0.51 19.57 -9.93
N ALA A 245 -0.69 19.96 -10.39
CA ALA A 245 -1.66 19.03 -10.96
C ALA A 245 -1.28 18.56 -12.38
N GLU A 246 -0.32 19.22 -13.02
CA GLU A 246 0.24 18.82 -14.32
C GLU A 246 1.41 17.82 -14.16
N LEU A 247 1.84 17.54 -12.93
CA LEU A 247 2.89 16.59 -12.61
C LEU A 247 2.30 15.24 -12.19
N ARG A 248 3.04 14.17 -12.49
CA ARG A 248 2.70 12.83 -12.00
C ARG A 248 2.97 12.70 -10.50
N TYR A 249 2.36 11.72 -9.85
CA TYR A 249 2.51 11.51 -8.41
C TYR A 249 3.97 11.25 -8.00
N ASP A 250 4.69 10.40 -8.75
CA ASP A 250 6.13 10.10 -8.57
C ASP A 250 7.03 11.34 -8.74
N GLN A 251 6.59 12.33 -9.50
CA GLN A 251 7.31 13.61 -9.66
C GLN A 251 6.99 14.60 -8.54
N ILE A 252 5.80 14.52 -7.94
CA ILE A 252 5.39 15.40 -6.83
C ILE A 252 6.10 14.99 -5.53
N ASP A 253 6.20 13.70 -5.25
CA ASP A 253 6.86 13.17 -4.05
C ASP A 253 8.39 13.08 -4.16
N GLY A 254 8.95 13.37 -5.36
CA GLY A 254 10.37 13.41 -5.62
C GLY A 254 11.01 12.06 -5.94
N SER A 255 10.23 11.00 -6.09
CA SER A 255 10.69 9.66 -6.50
C SER A 255 11.18 9.62 -7.95
N SER A 256 10.76 10.58 -8.77
CA SER A 256 11.15 10.76 -10.17
C SER A 256 11.62 12.19 -10.43
N SER A 257 12.59 12.34 -11.33
CA SER A 257 13.12 13.65 -11.72
C SER A 257 12.05 14.49 -12.43
N LEU A 258 12.02 15.79 -12.13
CA LEU A 258 11.17 16.73 -12.86
C LEU A 258 11.65 16.89 -14.31
N PRO A 259 10.72 17.06 -15.27
CA PRO A 259 11.10 17.38 -16.63
C PRO A 259 11.79 18.75 -16.68
N PRO A 260 12.68 19.00 -17.67
CA PRO A 260 13.40 20.27 -17.79
C PRO A 260 12.46 21.49 -17.82
N VAL A 261 11.30 21.31 -18.47
CA VAL A 261 10.19 22.26 -18.51
C VAL A 261 8.98 21.58 -17.88
N ILE A 262 8.41 22.20 -16.82
CA ILE A 262 7.18 21.70 -16.20
C ILE A 262 6.05 21.80 -17.25
N PRO A 263 5.32 20.70 -17.51
CA PRO A 263 4.24 20.69 -18.48
C PRO A 263 3.12 21.64 -18.05
N MET A 264 2.41 22.16 -19.04
CA MET A 264 1.30 23.08 -18.85
C MET A 264 0.23 22.76 -19.89
N SER A 265 -0.96 22.38 -19.44
CA SER A 265 -2.10 22.16 -20.33
C SER A 265 -2.43 23.42 -21.14
N THR A 266 -3.02 23.22 -22.32
CA THR A 266 -3.45 24.34 -23.19
C THR A 266 -4.44 25.26 -22.47
N VAL A 267 -5.33 24.70 -21.66
CA VAL A 267 -6.28 25.45 -20.82
C VAL A 267 -5.56 26.30 -19.78
N LEU A 268 -4.53 25.76 -19.12
CA LEU A 268 -3.76 26.51 -18.13
C LEU A 268 -2.90 27.59 -18.78
N ARG A 269 -2.29 27.29 -19.93
CA ARG A 269 -1.57 28.27 -20.77
C ARG A 269 -2.49 29.43 -21.13
N ASP A 270 -3.66 29.17 -21.68
CA ASP A 270 -4.59 30.23 -22.13
C ASP A 270 -5.07 31.13 -20.98
N ARG A 271 -5.05 30.63 -19.74
CA ARG A 271 -5.43 31.40 -18.55
C ARG A 271 -4.28 32.18 -17.93
N LEU A 272 -3.03 31.71 -18.05
CA LEU A 272 -1.86 32.35 -17.44
C LEU A 272 -1.10 33.23 -18.42
N VAL A 273 -1.07 32.85 -19.69
CA VAL A 273 -0.36 33.53 -20.80
C VAL A 273 -1.26 33.53 -22.04
N PRO A 274 -2.37 34.30 -22.02
CA PRO A 274 -3.37 34.30 -23.10
C PRO A 274 -2.83 34.81 -24.45
N GLU A 275 -1.83 35.70 -24.43
CA GLU A 275 -1.27 36.33 -25.62
C GLU A 275 0.20 35.93 -25.79
N ILE A 276 0.47 34.95 -26.65
CA ILE A 276 1.82 34.66 -27.13
C ILE A 276 1.96 35.35 -28.50
N PRO A 277 2.82 36.37 -28.64
CA PRO A 277 2.97 37.08 -29.90
C PRO A 277 3.53 36.17 -31.00
N ASP A 278 3.15 36.45 -32.26
CA ASP A 278 3.69 35.74 -33.42
C ASP A 278 5.17 36.08 -33.62
N LEU A 279 6.02 35.15 -33.19
CA LEU A 279 7.47 35.29 -33.28
C LEU A 279 8.01 34.72 -34.61
N PRO A 280 9.07 35.31 -35.18
CA PRO A 280 9.82 34.70 -36.26
C PRO A 280 10.29 33.29 -35.89
N ALA A 281 10.23 32.34 -36.83
CA ALA A 281 10.54 30.93 -36.57
C ALA A 281 11.93 30.69 -35.93
N ALA A 282 12.92 31.52 -36.28
CA ALA A 282 14.26 31.45 -35.68
C ALA A 282 14.27 31.90 -34.21
N THR A 283 13.53 32.97 -33.88
CA THR A 283 13.35 33.46 -32.51
C THR A 283 12.60 32.44 -31.68
N ARG A 284 11.48 31.89 -32.19
CA ARG A 284 10.70 30.86 -31.50
C ARG A 284 11.56 29.61 -31.21
N ARG A 285 12.34 29.13 -32.19
CA ARG A 285 13.24 27.99 -32.00
C ARG A 285 14.32 28.27 -30.95
N LEU A 286 14.90 29.46 -30.94
CA LEU A 286 15.88 29.86 -29.92
C LEU A 286 15.29 29.82 -28.51
N LEU A 287 14.08 30.38 -28.33
CA LEU A 287 13.41 30.38 -27.03
C LEU A 287 13.01 28.97 -26.57
N LEU A 288 12.58 28.09 -27.48
CA LEU A 288 12.31 26.68 -27.14
C LEU A 288 13.57 25.94 -26.69
N MET A 289 14.71 26.17 -27.36
CA MET A 289 15.98 25.60 -26.91
C MET A 289 16.41 26.13 -25.55
N HIS A 290 16.24 27.44 -25.32
CA HIS A 290 16.54 28.06 -24.02
C HIS A 290 15.63 27.54 -22.90
N ALA A 291 14.36 27.30 -23.18
CA ALA A 291 13.43 26.70 -22.22
C ALA A 291 13.86 25.29 -21.80
N LEU A 292 14.31 24.47 -22.75
CA LEU A 292 14.77 23.10 -22.52
C LEU A 292 16.14 23.02 -21.84
N ALA A 293 17.02 24.01 -22.06
CA ALA A 293 18.38 24.02 -21.54
C ALA A 293 18.79 25.44 -21.09
N PRO A 294 18.26 25.94 -19.96
CA PRO A 294 18.42 27.33 -19.54
C PRO A 294 19.86 27.71 -19.12
N ASP A 295 20.69 26.71 -18.82
CA ASP A 295 22.09 26.90 -18.43
C ASP A 295 23.04 27.05 -19.64
N VAL A 296 22.55 26.77 -20.87
CA VAL A 296 23.36 26.87 -22.08
C VAL A 296 23.47 28.34 -22.49
N PRO A 297 24.69 28.85 -22.75
CA PRO A 297 24.87 30.21 -23.24
C PRO A 297 24.10 30.44 -24.54
N ILE A 298 23.41 31.58 -24.64
CA ILE A 298 22.64 31.94 -25.85
C ILE A 298 23.52 31.95 -27.12
N ALA A 299 24.81 32.26 -26.98
CA ALA A 299 25.77 32.22 -28.09
C ALA A 299 25.92 30.81 -28.69
N ASP A 300 25.92 29.77 -27.85
CA ASP A 300 26.03 28.37 -28.28
C ASP A 300 24.72 27.91 -28.94
N LEU A 301 23.58 28.35 -28.40
CA LEU A 301 22.27 28.10 -29.03
C LEU A 301 22.15 28.79 -30.39
N LEU A 302 22.61 30.02 -30.52
CA LEU A 302 22.61 30.78 -31.78
C LEU A 302 23.50 30.13 -32.85
N ALA A 303 24.64 29.56 -32.45
CA ALA A 303 25.54 28.86 -33.38
C ALA A 303 24.84 27.70 -34.12
N THR A 304 23.82 27.09 -33.51
CA THR A 304 23.04 26.00 -34.14
C THR A 304 22.06 26.48 -35.22
N LEU A 305 21.74 27.78 -35.26
CA LEU A 305 20.74 28.36 -36.16
C LEU A 305 21.31 28.85 -37.50
N GLY A 306 22.62 28.68 -37.74
CA GLY A 306 23.32 29.17 -38.93
C GLY A 306 23.59 30.69 -38.90
N SER A 307 24.35 31.20 -39.86
CA SER A 307 24.95 32.56 -39.91
C SER A 307 23.94 33.72 -39.93
N ARG A 308 23.22 33.92 -38.83
CA ARG A 308 22.37 35.06 -38.51
C ARG A 308 22.98 35.85 -37.36
N THR A 309 22.89 37.17 -37.42
CA THR A 309 23.37 38.08 -36.38
C THR A 309 22.53 37.91 -35.11
N CYS A 310 23.17 37.81 -33.94
CA CYS A 310 22.51 37.65 -32.62
C CYS A 310 21.35 38.64 -32.41
N SER A 311 21.55 39.90 -32.85
CA SER A 311 20.55 40.96 -32.78
C SER A 311 19.25 40.59 -33.51
N ASP A 312 19.31 39.98 -34.69
CA ASP A 312 18.12 39.73 -35.53
C ASP A 312 17.20 38.65 -34.96
N VAL A 313 17.78 37.70 -34.21
CA VAL A 313 17.02 36.58 -33.63
C VAL A 313 16.45 36.93 -32.27
N VAL A 314 17.14 37.75 -31.48
CA VAL A 314 16.77 38.03 -30.07
C VAL A 314 15.89 39.27 -29.95
N THR A 315 16.10 40.30 -30.79
CA THR A 315 15.33 41.56 -30.73
C THR A 315 13.82 41.37 -30.78
N PRO A 316 13.25 40.49 -31.64
CA PRO A 316 11.81 40.28 -31.66
C PRO A 316 11.23 39.80 -30.33
N ALA A 317 11.98 38.98 -29.57
CA ALA A 317 11.55 38.49 -28.27
C ALA A 317 11.66 39.55 -27.15
N ILE A 318 12.67 40.43 -27.23
CA ILE A 318 12.83 41.57 -26.31
C ILE A 318 11.73 42.61 -26.55
N THR A 319 11.47 42.97 -27.81
CA THR A 319 10.41 43.92 -28.17
C THR A 319 9.02 43.41 -27.77
N ALA A 320 8.83 42.10 -27.82
CA ALA A 320 7.62 41.43 -27.35
C ALA A 320 7.54 41.29 -25.82
N GLY A 321 8.56 41.74 -25.08
CA GLY A 321 8.60 41.65 -23.61
C GLY A 321 8.77 40.23 -23.05
N LEU A 322 9.09 39.24 -23.89
CA LEU A 322 9.12 37.83 -23.46
C LEU A 322 10.42 37.45 -22.74
N ILE A 323 11.50 38.18 -23.01
CA ILE A 323 12.80 37.95 -22.41
C ILE A 323 13.51 39.25 -22.05
N GLU A 324 14.32 39.19 -21.01
CA GLU A 324 15.30 40.20 -20.67
C GLU A 324 16.72 39.63 -20.73
N LEU A 325 17.68 40.47 -21.15
CA LEU A 325 19.09 40.14 -21.13
C LEU A 325 19.75 40.78 -19.90
N SER A 326 20.22 39.95 -18.98
CA SER A 326 21.01 40.42 -17.84
C SER A 326 22.36 40.93 -18.33
N VAL A 327 22.52 42.26 -18.42
CA VAL A 327 23.83 42.91 -18.56
C VAL A 327 24.42 43.03 -17.15
N ALA A 328 25.61 42.47 -16.92
CA ALA A 328 26.28 42.62 -15.64
C ALA A 328 26.54 44.11 -15.37
N ASN A 329 25.69 44.72 -14.55
CA ASN A 329 25.83 46.12 -14.15
C ASN A 329 27.08 46.25 -13.28
N GLY A 330 28.13 46.87 -13.84
CA GLY A 330 29.21 47.50 -13.10
C GLY A 330 30.09 46.55 -12.27
N GLU A 331 31.02 45.86 -12.93
CA GLU A 331 32.44 45.78 -12.56
C GLU A 331 33.16 44.79 -13.52
N SER A 332 34.01 45.36 -14.38
CA SER A 332 34.93 44.70 -15.33
C SER A 332 34.31 43.91 -16.52
N PRO A 333 34.63 44.26 -17.78
CA PRO A 333 34.20 43.53 -18.96
C PRO A 333 35.06 42.27 -19.13
N SER A 334 34.80 41.23 -18.35
CA SER A 334 35.53 39.97 -18.47
C SER A 334 34.70 38.77 -17.99
N ALA A 335 34.34 37.93 -18.98
CA ALA A 335 34.18 36.46 -18.89
C ALA A 335 32.78 35.82 -18.66
N ARG A 336 31.65 36.53 -18.61
CA ARG A 336 30.32 35.86 -18.63
C ARG A 336 29.44 36.33 -19.80
N PRO A 337 28.96 35.42 -20.67
CA PRO A 337 28.02 35.78 -21.72
C PRO A 337 26.68 36.25 -21.12
N PRO A 338 25.92 37.11 -21.82
CA PRO A 338 24.62 37.61 -21.35
C PRO A 338 23.67 36.43 -21.10
N ARG A 339 22.99 36.44 -19.94
CA ARG A 339 21.98 35.44 -19.58
C ARG A 339 20.60 35.92 -19.98
N VAL A 340 19.82 35.02 -20.56
CA VAL A 340 18.43 35.25 -20.97
C VAL A 340 17.52 34.82 -19.83
N HIS A 341 16.64 35.73 -19.40
CA HIS A 341 15.59 35.44 -18.44
C HIS A 341 14.25 35.58 -19.13
N PHE A 342 13.34 34.62 -18.88
CA PHE A 342 11.95 34.74 -19.34
C PHE A 342 11.19 35.69 -18.42
N THR A 343 10.43 36.61 -19.01
CA THR A 343 9.62 37.58 -18.26
C THR A 343 8.19 37.51 -18.80
N PRO A 344 7.23 36.81 -18.14
CA PRO A 344 7.34 36.03 -16.88
C PRO A 344 8.06 34.68 -17.00
N ALA A 345 8.49 34.08 -15.88
CA ALA A 345 9.17 32.77 -15.87
C ALA A 345 8.37 31.62 -16.52
N LEU A 346 7.03 31.73 -16.54
CA LEU A 346 6.11 30.77 -17.14
C LEU A 346 6.19 30.70 -18.68
N ILE A 347 6.82 31.68 -19.34
CA ILE A 347 6.89 31.72 -20.81
C ILE A 347 7.54 30.47 -21.39
N GLY A 348 8.56 29.90 -20.72
CA GLY A 348 9.20 28.67 -21.19
C GLY A 348 8.19 27.50 -21.29
N SER A 349 7.37 27.31 -20.26
CA SER A 349 6.29 26.31 -20.26
C SER A 349 5.18 26.65 -21.24
N ALA A 350 4.81 27.91 -21.38
CA ALA A 350 3.78 28.36 -22.32
C ALA A 350 4.20 28.17 -23.79
N LEU A 351 5.46 28.46 -24.13
CA LEU A 351 6.04 28.23 -25.45
C LEU A 351 6.11 26.73 -25.77
N MET A 352 6.52 25.89 -24.82
CA MET A 352 6.54 24.43 -25.01
C MET A 352 5.14 23.85 -25.24
N SER A 353 4.13 24.36 -24.52
CA SER A 353 2.73 24.00 -24.69
C SER A 353 2.17 24.43 -26.06
N ALA A 354 2.50 25.65 -26.52
CA ALA A 354 2.06 26.19 -27.80
C ALA A 354 2.82 25.66 -29.02
N ALA A 355 4.02 25.13 -28.85
CA ALA A 355 4.84 24.62 -29.94
C ALA A 355 4.20 23.38 -30.59
N THR A 356 4.25 23.34 -31.92
CA THR A 356 3.93 22.14 -32.70
C THR A 356 4.98 21.05 -32.48
N ASP A 357 4.62 19.80 -32.77
CA ASP A 357 5.57 18.67 -32.62
C ASP A 357 6.81 18.82 -33.52
N ASP A 358 6.66 19.45 -34.70
CA ASP A 358 7.78 19.76 -35.60
C ASP A 358 8.71 20.82 -35.01
N GLU A 359 8.16 21.85 -34.36
CA GLU A 359 8.95 22.89 -33.68
C GLU A 359 9.72 22.31 -32.48
N ARG A 360 9.06 21.48 -31.65
CA ARG A 360 9.69 20.77 -30.52
C ARG A 360 10.81 19.86 -31.02
N SER A 361 10.52 19.00 -32.00
CA SER A 361 11.49 18.09 -32.62
C SER A 361 12.66 18.84 -33.25
N SER A 362 12.41 20.03 -33.82
CA SER A 362 13.47 20.87 -34.36
C SER A 362 14.35 21.51 -33.28
N ALA A 363 13.78 21.87 -32.13
CA ALA A 363 14.54 22.41 -31.00
C ALA A 363 15.43 21.32 -30.37
N TYR A 364 14.90 20.13 -30.12
CA TYR A 364 15.69 18.99 -29.61
C TYR A 364 16.85 18.61 -30.55
N ARG A 365 16.59 18.52 -31.87
CA ARG A 365 17.66 18.24 -32.86
C ARG A 365 18.74 19.31 -32.90
N SER A 366 18.39 20.56 -32.62
CA SER A 366 19.34 21.68 -32.58
C SER A 366 20.16 21.65 -31.29
N LEU A 367 19.53 21.36 -30.15
CA LEU A 367 20.20 21.14 -28.85
C LEU A 367 21.15 19.93 -28.86
N ALA A 368 20.79 18.84 -29.54
CA ALA A 368 21.66 17.68 -29.68
C ALA A 368 22.99 17.98 -30.40
N ARG A 369 23.07 19.09 -31.15
CA ARG A 369 24.31 19.56 -31.80
C ARG A 369 25.18 20.41 -30.87
N VAL A 370 24.70 20.74 -29.67
CA VAL A 370 25.44 21.49 -28.64
C VAL A 370 26.21 20.49 -27.77
N PRO A 371 27.56 20.53 -27.75
CA PRO A 371 28.38 19.54 -27.04
C PRO A 371 28.12 19.46 -25.53
N GLN A 372 27.67 20.54 -24.89
CA GLN A 372 27.37 20.53 -23.45
C GLN A 372 26.04 19.82 -23.12
N CYS A 373 25.19 19.52 -24.11
CA CYS A 373 23.86 18.90 -23.93
C CYS A 373 23.81 17.40 -24.23
N SER A 374 24.87 16.81 -24.80
CA SER A 374 24.88 15.41 -25.28
C SER A 374 24.88 14.34 -24.19
N ALA A 375 24.92 14.72 -22.90
CA ALA A 375 25.02 13.79 -21.77
C ALA A 375 23.82 13.82 -20.79
N GLY A 376 22.82 14.69 -20.98
CA GLY A 376 21.85 14.97 -19.91
C GLY A 376 20.42 15.34 -20.31
N ILE A 377 20.05 15.31 -21.60
CA ILE A 377 18.66 15.56 -22.02
C ILE A 377 18.04 14.24 -22.47
N THR A 378 17.43 13.53 -21.52
CA THR A 378 16.46 12.48 -21.82
C THR A 378 15.15 13.15 -22.27
N PRO A 379 14.60 12.83 -23.45
CA PRO A 379 13.28 13.29 -23.83
C PRO A 379 12.24 12.70 -22.88
N ASP A 380 11.43 13.54 -22.26
CA ASP A 380 10.25 13.13 -21.47
C ASP A 380 9.22 12.46 -22.40
N MET A 381 8.74 11.30 -21.98
CA MET A 381 8.03 10.28 -22.76
C MET A 381 6.56 10.64 -23.10
N SER A 382 6.17 11.91 -23.02
CA SER A 382 4.78 12.38 -23.25
C SER A 382 4.59 13.22 -24.51
N THR A 383 5.65 13.75 -25.13
CA THR A 383 5.57 14.44 -26.43
C THR A 383 6.14 13.54 -27.52
N GLY A 384 5.28 12.79 -28.18
CA GLY A 384 5.63 11.74 -29.14
C GLY A 384 6.70 12.14 -30.16
N ARG A 385 7.90 11.58 -29.99
CA ARG A 385 8.63 10.83 -31.01
C ARG A 385 9.90 10.23 -30.41
N THR A 386 9.76 8.98 -29.99
CA THR A 386 10.83 8.00 -29.88
C THR A 386 11.59 7.93 -31.22
N THR A 387 12.90 8.15 -31.20
CA THR A 387 13.74 7.32 -32.08
C THR A 387 13.71 5.94 -31.44
N PHE A 388 12.78 5.11 -31.91
CA PHE A 388 12.79 3.70 -31.58
C PHE A 388 14.16 3.12 -31.95
N ASP A 389 14.71 2.32 -31.05
CA ASP A 389 15.98 1.64 -31.22
C ASP A 389 15.79 0.21 -30.73
N ASP A 390 15.25 -0.63 -31.62
CA ASP A 390 14.98 -2.04 -31.33
C ASP A 390 16.26 -2.82 -30.97
N ALA A 391 17.43 -2.38 -31.46
CA ALA A 391 18.71 -3.00 -31.13
C ALA A 391 19.12 -2.69 -29.69
N LEU A 392 18.98 -1.42 -29.25
CA LEU A 392 19.21 -1.05 -27.86
C LEU A 392 18.16 -1.68 -26.93
N ALA A 393 16.90 -1.75 -27.35
CA ALA A 393 15.85 -2.43 -26.58
C ALA A 393 16.18 -3.91 -26.34
N ALA A 394 16.66 -4.63 -27.37
CA ALA A 394 17.10 -6.01 -27.23
C ALA A 394 18.33 -6.15 -26.30
N GLN A 395 19.30 -5.24 -26.37
CA GLN A 395 20.45 -5.24 -25.47
C GLN A 395 20.05 -4.99 -24.01
N LEU A 396 19.14 -4.06 -23.77
CA LEU A 396 18.61 -3.76 -22.44
C LEU A 396 17.82 -4.92 -21.87
N GLU A 397 17.07 -5.64 -22.69
CA GLU A 397 16.37 -6.85 -22.29
C GLU A 397 17.34 -7.96 -21.86
N VAL A 398 18.39 -8.23 -22.64
CA VAL A 398 19.42 -9.22 -22.24
C VAL A 398 20.11 -8.80 -20.95
N ALA A 399 20.43 -7.51 -20.79
CA ALA A 399 21.00 -7.00 -19.55
C ALA A 399 20.01 -7.13 -18.38
N ALA A 400 18.73 -6.87 -18.61
CA ALA A 400 17.70 -7.03 -17.59
C ALA A 400 17.58 -8.48 -17.12
N GLU A 401 17.57 -9.45 -18.04
CA GLU A 401 17.53 -10.88 -17.67
C GLU A 401 18.77 -11.28 -16.86
N ALA A 402 19.95 -10.71 -17.13
CA ALA A 402 21.14 -10.92 -16.32
C ALA A 402 21.01 -10.33 -14.90
N ASP A 403 20.40 -9.15 -14.75
CA ASP A 403 20.10 -8.57 -13.44
C ASP A 403 19.09 -9.43 -12.67
N LEU A 404 18.03 -9.91 -13.34
CA LEU A 404 17.02 -10.79 -12.74
C LEU A 404 17.66 -12.10 -12.24
N CYS A 405 18.53 -12.70 -13.05
CA CYS A 405 19.31 -13.89 -12.68
C CYS A 405 20.20 -13.68 -11.45
N THR A 406 20.70 -12.46 -11.24
CA THR A 406 21.56 -12.12 -10.09
C THR A 406 20.77 -11.57 -8.90
N GLY A 407 19.44 -11.44 -9.03
CA GLY A 407 18.54 -10.95 -7.98
C GLY A 407 18.42 -9.42 -7.90
N GLU A 408 18.93 -8.67 -8.89
CA GLU A 408 18.79 -7.22 -9.00
C GLU A 408 17.46 -6.81 -9.66
N TRP A 409 16.35 -7.27 -9.08
CA TRP A 409 15.00 -7.20 -9.69
C TRP A 409 14.52 -5.79 -10.08
N ARG A 410 14.83 -4.76 -9.27
CA ARG A 410 14.48 -3.37 -9.61
C ARG A 410 15.29 -2.84 -10.79
N SER A 411 16.59 -3.14 -10.82
CA SER A 411 17.49 -2.80 -11.92
C SER A 411 17.03 -3.46 -13.22
N GLY A 412 16.65 -4.75 -13.13
CA GLY A 412 16.05 -5.49 -14.25
C GLY A 412 14.73 -4.86 -14.71
N LEU A 413 13.84 -4.49 -13.79
CA LEU A 413 12.59 -3.81 -14.12
C LEU A 413 12.83 -2.47 -14.82
N ASP A 414 13.75 -1.64 -14.33
CA ASP A 414 14.07 -0.34 -14.93
C ASP A 414 14.62 -0.49 -16.34
N ARG A 415 15.49 -1.48 -16.58
CA ARG A 415 15.98 -1.81 -17.92
C ARG A 415 14.87 -2.33 -18.83
N LEU A 416 13.95 -3.17 -18.33
CA LEU A 416 12.79 -3.64 -19.09
C LEU A 416 11.84 -2.50 -19.45
N ARG A 417 11.54 -1.60 -18.51
CA ARG A 417 10.77 -0.37 -18.77
C ARG A 417 11.42 0.42 -19.89
N ARG A 418 12.72 0.64 -19.80
CA ARG A 418 13.46 1.36 -20.85
C ARG A 418 13.45 0.63 -22.19
N ALA A 419 13.51 -0.70 -22.19
CA ALA A 419 13.41 -1.50 -23.41
C ALA A 419 12.01 -1.38 -24.05
N VAL A 420 10.93 -1.34 -23.26
CA VAL A 420 9.56 -1.07 -23.75
C VAL A 420 9.48 0.30 -24.43
N GLU A 421 10.05 1.32 -23.81
CA GLU A 421 10.07 2.69 -24.35
C GLU A 421 10.79 2.80 -25.69
N LEU A 422 11.87 2.04 -25.87
CA LEU A 422 12.72 2.07 -27.06
C LEU A 422 12.23 1.14 -28.18
N SER A 423 11.29 0.23 -27.91
CA SER A 423 10.80 -0.73 -28.89
C SER A 423 9.86 -0.09 -29.90
N GLY A 424 10.24 -0.14 -31.18
CA GLY A 424 9.47 0.38 -32.31
C GLY A 424 8.49 -0.62 -32.90
N ASP A 425 8.83 -1.91 -32.87
CA ASP A 425 7.89 -2.97 -33.22
C ASP A 425 6.79 -3.11 -32.15
N PRO A 426 5.50 -2.88 -32.49
CA PRO A 426 4.39 -3.02 -31.55
C PRO A 426 4.33 -4.39 -30.86
N ARG A 427 4.73 -5.48 -31.56
CA ARG A 427 4.68 -6.84 -31.02
C ARG A 427 5.76 -7.04 -29.95
N GLU A 428 7.00 -6.67 -30.26
CA GLU A 428 8.10 -6.78 -29.30
C GLU A 428 7.93 -5.84 -28.12
N ARG A 429 7.38 -4.64 -28.34
CA ARG A 429 7.01 -3.72 -27.27
C ARG A 429 5.99 -4.32 -26.33
N HIS A 430 4.95 -4.97 -26.85
CA HIS A 430 3.94 -5.66 -26.03
C HIS A 430 4.56 -6.83 -25.25
N ARG A 431 5.39 -7.67 -25.90
CA ARG A 431 6.09 -8.78 -25.23
C ARG A 431 6.96 -8.29 -24.07
N ARG A 432 7.75 -7.23 -24.29
CA ARG A 432 8.56 -6.62 -23.24
C ARG A 432 7.73 -5.96 -22.15
N LEU A 433 6.57 -5.39 -22.48
CA LEU A 433 5.64 -4.83 -21.49
C LEU A 433 5.03 -5.93 -20.63
N ALA A 434 4.65 -7.07 -21.22
CA ALA A 434 4.21 -8.24 -20.48
C ALA A 434 5.30 -8.73 -19.53
N ARG A 435 6.54 -8.88 -20.02
CA ARG A 435 7.69 -9.25 -19.18
C ARG A 435 7.96 -8.24 -18.06
N ALA A 436 7.90 -6.94 -18.35
CA ALA A 436 8.05 -5.88 -17.35
C ALA A 436 6.94 -5.91 -16.30
N THR A 437 5.68 -6.13 -16.72
CA THR A 437 4.52 -6.24 -15.83
C THR A 437 4.67 -7.40 -14.86
N GLN A 438 5.10 -8.55 -15.36
CA GLN A 438 5.37 -9.74 -14.56
C GLN A 438 6.47 -9.51 -13.51
N VAL A 439 7.59 -8.87 -13.91
CA VAL A 439 8.66 -8.51 -12.98
C VAL A 439 8.17 -7.48 -11.97
N ALA A 440 7.42 -6.47 -12.41
CA ALA A 440 6.84 -5.45 -11.55
C ALA A 440 5.93 -6.05 -10.49
N ALA A 441 5.13 -7.07 -10.82
CA ALA A 441 4.26 -7.74 -9.85
C ALA A 441 5.02 -8.28 -8.62
N ARG A 442 6.32 -8.52 -8.73
CA ARG A 442 7.18 -9.01 -7.64
C ARG A 442 7.90 -7.90 -6.85
N VAL A 443 8.02 -6.69 -7.38
CA VAL A 443 8.83 -5.62 -6.76
C VAL A 443 8.15 -4.26 -6.61
N ASP A 444 7.06 -4.02 -7.35
CA ASP A 444 6.28 -2.78 -7.42
C ASP A 444 4.85 -3.06 -7.94
N ARG A 445 3.91 -3.29 -7.02
CA ARG A 445 2.49 -3.56 -7.34
C ARG A 445 1.82 -2.41 -8.09
N GLY A 446 2.17 -1.16 -7.76
CA GLY A 446 1.60 0.01 -8.41
C GLY A 446 1.99 0.06 -9.88
N ALA A 447 3.30 -0.08 -10.15
CA ALA A 447 3.81 -0.17 -11.51
C ALA A 447 3.24 -1.38 -12.26
N ALA A 448 3.08 -2.54 -11.60
CA ALA A 448 2.48 -3.73 -12.21
C ALA A 448 1.04 -3.47 -12.67
N ALA A 449 0.21 -2.86 -11.83
CA ALA A 449 -1.17 -2.53 -12.16
C ALA A 449 -1.27 -1.53 -13.32
N GLU A 450 -0.43 -0.49 -13.33
CA GLU A 450 -0.36 0.49 -14.42
C GLU A 450 0.07 -0.16 -15.74
N MET A 451 1.13 -0.98 -15.72
CA MET A 451 1.62 -1.67 -16.91
C MET A 451 0.61 -2.69 -17.44
N PHE A 452 -0.12 -3.38 -16.54
CA PHE A 452 -1.20 -4.30 -16.91
C PHE A 452 -2.35 -3.60 -17.63
N VAL A 453 -2.76 -2.40 -17.18
CA VAL A 453 -3.73 -1.57 -17.91
C VAL A 453 -3.18 -1.15 -19.28
N GLY A 454 -1.88 -0.83 -19.36
CA GLY A 454 -1.18 -0.59 -20.62
C GLY A 454 -1.25 -1.77 -21.59
N MET A 455 -1.11 -3.00 -21.09
CA MET A 455 -1.26 -4.22 -21.89
C MET A 455 -2.69 -4.38 -22.43
N GLN A 456 -3.72 -4.06 -21.63
CA GLN A 456 -5.13 -4.22 -22.05
C GLN A 456 -5.58 -3.16 -23.06
N THR A 457 -4.99 -1.98 -23.02
CA THR A 457 -5.35 -0.86 -23.91
C THR A 457 -4.59 -0.89 -25.23
N GLY A 458 -3.41 -1.52 -25.27
CA GLY A 458 -2.60 -1.72 -26.46
C GLY A 458 -3.07 -2.90 -27.32
N GLN A 459 -3.92 -2.64 -28.32
CA GLN A 459 -4.31 -3.58 -29.41
C GLN A 459 -4.65 -5.03 -28.99
N ARG A 460 -5.95 -5.36 -29.02
CA ARG A 460 -6.57 -6.69 -28.73
C ARG A 460 -6.04 -7.93 -29.50
N HIS A 461 -5.01 -7.80 -30.33
CA HIS A 461 -4.52 -8.88 -31.18
C HIS A 461 -3.44 -9.77 -30.51
N PHE A 462 -2.91 -9.38 -29.35
CA PHE A 462 -1.82 -10.11 -28.68
C PHE A 462 -2.27 -10.91 -27.44
N GLU A 463 -3.57 -10.90 -27.09
CA GLU A 463 -4.22 -11.50 -25.91
C GLU A 463 -4.04 -13.04 -25.70
N ASN A 464 -3.13 -13.71 -26.41
CA ASN A 464 -3.01 -15.17 -26.44
C ASN A 464 -1.56 -15.68 -26.36
N SER A 465 -0.62 -14.90 -25.82
CA SER A 465 0.75 -15.37 -25.55
C SER A 465 0.87 -15.95 -24.13
N ILE A 466 1.78 -16.90 -23.93
CA ILE A 466 2.08 -17.43 -22.59
C ILE A 466 2.66 -16.33 -21.67
N THR A 467 3.41 -15.37 -22.23
CA THR A 467 3.94 -14.20 -21.50
C THR A 467 2.81 -13.30 -20.98
N ASP A 468 1.73 -13.12 -21.75
CA ASP A 468 0.58 -12.31 -21.36
C ASP A 468 -0.18 -12.96 -20.20
N ALA A 469 -0.42 -14.27 -20.31
CA ALA A 469 -1.08 -15.03 -19.25
C ALA A 469 -0.25 -15.05 -17.97
N LEU A 470 1.08 -15.10 -18.09
CA LEU A 470 2.01 -15.05 -16.97
C LEU A 470 2.07 -13.67 -16.30
N ALA A 471 2.07 -12.59 -17.08
CA ALA A 471 1.95 -11.23 -16.55
C ALA A 471 0.60 -11.01 -15.83
N ALA A 472 -0.49 -11.46 -16.46
CA ALA A 472 -1.83 -11.35 -15.89
C ALA A 472 -1.99 -12.17 -14.61
N SER A 473 -1.50 -13.41 -14.58
CA SER A 473 -1.57 -14.27 -13.39
C SER A 473 -0.79 -13.66 -12.23
N ALA A 474 0.40 -13.11 -12.47
CA ALA A 474 1.21 -12.44 -11.46
C ALA A 474 0.49 -11.23 -10.85
N VAL A 475 -0.20 -10.42 -11.66
CA VAL A 475 -0.98 -9.26 -11.19
C VAL A 475 -2.24 -9.68 -10.43
N ILE A 476 -2.97 -10.71 -10.91
CA ILE A 476 -4.19 -11.19 -10.26
C ILE A 476 -3.89 -11.76 -8.87
N VAL A 477 -2.78 -12.46 -8.68
CA VAL A 477 -2.43 -13.07 -7.38
C VAL A 477 -2.17 -12.02 -6.30
N ILE A 478 -1.57 -10.88 -6.67
CA ILE A 478 -1.26 -9.79 -5.72
C ILE A 478 -2.41 -8.79 -5.55
N ASP A 479 -3.43 -8.83 -6.42
CA ASP A 479 -4.54 -7.89 -6.37
C ASP A 479 -5.53 -8.20 -5.23
N ASP A 480 -6.20 -7.15 -4.73
CA ASP A 480 -7.05 -7.29 -3.56
C ASP A 480 -8.37 -8.04 -3.83
N ASP A 481 -8.82 -7.97 -5.08
CA ASP A 481 -10.02 -8.62 -5.59
C ASP A 481 -9.70 -9.86 -6.46
N GLY A 482 -8.44 -10.29 -6.52
CA GLY A 482 -7.99 -11.42 -7.33
C GLY A 482 -8.49 -12.79 -6.86
N ASP A 483 -8.52 -13.79 -7.75
CA ASP A 483 -8.84 -15.20 -7.43
C ASP A 483 -7.83 -16.14 -8.10
N VAL A 484 -7.27 -17.07 -7.32
CA VAL A 484 -6.34 -18.13 -7.76
C VAL A 484 -6.90 -18.91 -8.94
N ASP A 485 -8.22 -19.19 -8.96
CA ASP A 485 -8.84 -19.96 -10.05
C ASP A 485 -8.83 -19.20 -11.38
N THR A 486 -8.85 -17.87 -11.35
CA THR A 486 -8.79 -17.05 -12.57
C THR A 486 -7.38 -17.05 -13.13
N ALA A 487 -6.38 -16.77 -12.30
CA ALA A 487 -4.97 -16.84 -12.68
C ALA A 487 -4.59 -18.22 -13.22
N TYR A 488 -5.05 -19.29 -12.55
CA TYR A 488 -4.80 -20.67 -12.97
C TYR A 488 -5.43 -20.98 -14.33
N ARG A 489 -6.70 -20.63 -14.54
CA ARG A 489 -7.38 -20.85 -15.83
C ARG A 489 -6.71 -20.08 -16.97
N MET A 490 -6.26 -18.85 -16.73
CA MET A 490 -5.57 -18.07 -17.75
C MET A 490 -4.27 -18.73 -18.21
N LEU A 491 -3.46 -19.25 -17.28
CA LEU A 491 -2.24 -19.99 -17.64
C LEU A 491 -2.56 -21.32 -18.33
N MET A 492 -3.52 -22.09 -17.82
CA MET A 492 -3.94 -23.34 -18.47
C MET A 492 -4.43 -23.11 -19.90
N ASP A 493 -5.30 -22.12 -20.12
CA ASP A 493 -5.79 -21.73 -21.44
C ASP A 493 -4.64 -21.32 -22.37
N ALA A 494 -3.62 -20.64 -21.86
CA ALA A 494 -2.44 -20.27 -22.64
C ALA A 494 -1.61 -21.49 -23.04
N PHE A 495 -1.34 -22.41 -22.10
CA PHE A 495 -0.65 -23.67 -22.39
C PHE A 495 -1.37 -24.50 -23.45
N GLU A 496 -2.70 -24.61 -23.38
CA GLU A 496 -3.48 -25.36 -24.35
C GLU A 496 -3.47 -24.72 -25.75
N ARG A 497 -3.43 -23.38 -25.83
CA ARG A 497 -3.50 -22.64 -27.11
C ARG A 497 -2.17 -22.49 -27.80
N THR A 498 -1.06 -22.42 -27.07
CA THR A 498 0.28 -22.18 -27.66
C THR A 498 1.14 -23.43 -27.82
N ALA A 499 0.57 -24.62 -27.59
CA ALA A 499 1.24 -25.90 -27.84
C ALA A 499 1.64 -26.09 -29.33
N PRO A 500 2.75 -26.82 -29.62
CA PRO A 500 3.69 -27.44 -28.68
C PRO A 500 4.70 -26.43 -28.10
N HIS A 501 5.18 -26.69 -26.88
CA HIS A 501 6.13 -25.83 -26.17
C HIS A 501 7.55 -26.39 -26.21
N ASP A 502 8.55 -25.50 -26.15
CA ASP A 502 9.95 -25.87 -25.97
C ASP A 502 10.24 -25.97 -24.46
N PRO A 503 10.68 -27.14 -23.93
CA PRO A 503 11.03 -27.28 -22.50
C PRO A 503 12.18 -26.39 -22.05
N ASP A 504 13.03 -25.95 -22.99
CA ASP A 504 14.19 -25.12 -22.68
C ASP A 504 13.86 -23.61 -22.80
N ASP A 505 12.63 -23.23 -23.18
CA ASP A 505 12.20 -21.83 -23.20
C ASP A 505 12.00 -21.30 -21.77
N PRO A 506 12.78 -20.28 -21.33
CA PRO A 506 12.68 -19.73 -19.98
C PRO A 506 11.28 -19.24 -19.61
N VAL A 507 10.51 -18.73 -20.58
CA VAL A 507 9.14 -18.24 -20.34
C VAL A 507 8.19 -19.40 -20.06
N VAL A 508 8.37 -20.53 -20.75
CA VAL A 508 7.59 -21.75 -20.53
C VAL A 508 7.92 -22.31 -19.16
N VAL A 509 9.20 -22.41 -18.79
CA VAL A 509 9.65 -22.87 -17.48
C VAL A 509 9.02 -22.02 -16.36
N GLU A 510 9.10 -20.70 -16.47
CA GLU A 510 8.53 -19.82 -15.44
C GLU A 510 6.99 -19.86 -15.41
N ALA A 511 6.33 -20.06 -16.56
CA ALA A 511 4.88 -20.26 -16.59
C ALA A 511 4.45 -21.56 -15.89
N VAL A 512 5.24 -22.63 -16.02
CA VAL A 512 5.02 -23.89 -15.30
C VAL A 512 5.24 -23.69 -13.80
N GLU A 513 6.28 -22.96 -13.40
CA GLU A 513 6.53 -22.61 -12.00
C GLU A 513 5.40 -21.76 -11.40
N ALA A 514 4.90 -20.75 -12.12
CA ALA A 514 3.76 -19.94 -11.68
C ALA A 514 2.49 -20.80 -11.54
N LEU A 515 2.27 -21.75 -12.45
CA LEU A 515 1.17 -22.70 -12.35
C LEU A 515 1.30 -23.61 -11.11
N ARG A 516 2.52 -24.07 -10.79
CA ARG A 516 2.83 -24.83 -9.57
C ARG A 516 2.52 -24.00 -8.32
N GLU A 517 2.93 -22.74 -8.30
CA GLU A 517 2.69 -21.82 -7.18
C GLU A 517 1.19 -21.62 -6.95
N LEU A 518 0.41 -21.42 -8.02
CA LEU A 518 -1.05 -21.34 -7.95
C LEU A 518 -1.70 -22.63 -7.44
N CYS A 519 -1.18 -23.80 -7.83
CA CYS A 519 -1.66 -25.09 -7.31
C CYS A 519 -1.39 -25.22 -5.80
N TRP A 520 -0.21 -24.80 -5.36
CA TRP A 520 0.17 -24.77 -3.96
C TRP A 520 -0.70 -23.80 -3.16
N LEU A 521 -0.83 -22.55 -3.62
CA LEU A 521 -1.65 -21.51 -2.99
C LEU A 521 -3.12 -21.93 -2.91
N GLY A 522 -3.65 -22.50 -4.00
CA GLY A 522 -5.01 -23.00 -4.11
C GLY A 522 -5.29 -24.24 -3.26
N GLY A 523 -4.27 -25.03 -2.87
CA GLY A 523 -4.36 -26.11 -1.89
C GLY A 523 -5.33 -27.25 -2.24
N ARG A 524 -5.64 -27.47 -3.52
CA ARG A 524 -6.73 -28.35 -3.97
C ARG A 524 -6.24 -29.40 -4.95
N ALA A 525 -6.72 -30.64 -4.82
CA ALA A 525 -6.30 -31.78 -5.63
C ALA A 525 -6.49 -31.53 -7.13
N GLU A 526 -7.60 -30.88 -7.49
CA GLU A 526 -8.05 -30.71 -8.86
C GLU A 526 -7.08 -29.85 -9.69
N LEU A 527 -6.42 -28.87 -9.05
CA LEU A 527 -5.43 -28.01 -9.71
C LEU A 527 -4.16 -28.78 -10.11
N TRP A 528 -3.75 -29.75 -9.28
CA TRP A 528 -2.56 -30.56 -9.53
C TRP A 528 -2.74 -31.54 -10.70
N GLU A 529 -3.97 -31.91 -11.05
CA GLU A 529 -4.22 -32.74 -12.24
C GLU A 529 -3.92 -32.00 -13.54
N GLY A 530 -4.33 -30.74 -13.64
CA GLY A 530 -4.00 -29.90 -14.80
C GLY A 530 -2.52 -29.57 -14.89
N TYR A 531 -1.88 -29.23 -13.76
CA TYR A 531 -0.44 -28.99 -13.70
C TYR A 531 0.38 -30.18 -14.19
N ARG A 532 0.05 -31.40 -13.74
CA ARG A 532 0.74 -32.62 -14.20
C ARG A 532 0.62 -32.83 -15.70
N ARG A 533 -0.56 -32.57 -16.28
CA ARG A 533 -0.78 -32.69 -17.72
C ARG A 533 0.16 -31.74 -18.49
N VAL A 534 0.29 -30.50 -18.02
CA VAL A 534 1.21 -29.52 -18.63
C VAL A 534 2.65 -29.99 -18.53
N VAL A 535 3.10 -30.46 -17.36
CA VAL A 535 4.49 -30.95 -17.21
C VAL A 535 4.76 -32.18 -18.08
N ASP A 536 3.84 -33.14 -18.12
CA ASP A 536 3.98 -34.35 -18.94
C ASP A 536 4.07 -34.01 -20.45
N GLU A 537 3.47 -32.89 -20.88
CA GLU A 537 3.54 -32.38 -22.25
C GLU A 537 4.84 -31.61 -22.52
N VAL A 538 5.24 -30.72 -21.61
CA VAL A 538 6.40 -29.82 -21.79
C VAL A 538 7.71 -30.58 -21.58
N ALA A 539 7.84 -31.34 -20.49
CA ALA A 539 9.09 -31.99 -20.08
C ALA A 539 8.85 -33.48 -19.74
N PRO A 540 8.61 -34.34 -20.75
CA PRO A 540 8.32 -35.76 -20.53
C PRO A 540 9.50 -36.54 -19.93
N GLU A 541 10.71 -36.01 -20.02
CA GLU A 541 11.91 -36.62 -19.43
C GLU A 541 12.04 -36.28 -17.94
N ALA A 542 11.92 -37.32 -17.11
CA ALA A 542 12.00 -37.26 -15.65
C ALA A 542 13.34 -36.78 -15.06
N SER A 543 14.36 -36.57 -15.90
CA SER A 543 15.72 -36.14 -15.52
C SER A 543 15.95 -34.62 -15.57
N SER A 544 14.99 -33.84 -16.07
CA SER A 544 15.05 -32.37 -16.00
C SER A 544 14.76 -31.86 -14.58
N ALA A 545 15.20 -30.63 -14.26
CA ALA A 545 14.86 -29.96 -13.00
C ALA A 545 13.34 -29.84 -12.81
N LEU A 546 12.63 -29.41 -13.85
CA LEU A 546 11.18 -29.29 -13.91
C LEU A 546 10.50 -30.65 -13.66
N GLY A 547 10.99 -31.71 -14.31
CA GLY A 547 10.50 -33.07 -14.14
C GLY A 547 10.73 -33.61 -12.72
N LEU A 548 11.85 -33.27 -12.09
CA LEU A 548 12.13 -33.63 -10.70
C LEU A 548 11.20 -32.92 -9.72
N VAL A 549 11.00 -31.60 -9.90
CA VAL A 549 10.05 -30.80 -9.10
C VAL A 549 8.63 -31.38 -9.24
N ALA A 550 8.16 -31.63 -10.45
CA ALA A 550 6.84 -32.21 -10.67
C ALA A 550 6.69 -33.61 -10.05
N ALA A 551 7.73 -34.44 -10.10
CA ALA A 551 7.73 -35.75 -9.47
C ALA A 551 7.64 -35.66 -7.94
N LEU A 552 8.27 -34.66 -7.32
CA LEU A 552 8.13 -34.40 -5.87
C LEU A 552 6.69 -34.10 -5.48
N TRP A 553 5.99 -33.24 -6.24
CA TRP A 553 4.60 -32.87 -5.97
C TRP A 553 3.59 -34.00 -6.22
N LYS A 554 3.95 -35.01 -7.04
CA LYS A 554 3.19 -36.26 -7.14
C LYS A 554 3.28 -37.10 -5.86
N GLY A 555 4.38 -36.97 -5.13
CA GLY A 555 4.64 -37.67 -3.87
C GLY A 555 6.14 -37.88 -3.68
N PRO A 556 6.79 -37.29 -2.66
CA PRO A 556 8.24 -37.40 -2.48
C PRO A 556 8.71 -38.85 -2.31
N SER A 557 7.87 -39.70 -1.71
CA SER A 557 8.13 -41.14 -1.54
C SER A 557 8.02 -41.96 -2.83
N THR A 558 7.63 -41.34 -3.95
CA THR A 558 7.44 -41.99 -5.26
C THR A 558 8.58 -41.75 -6.24
N LEU A 559 9.59 -40.95 -5.86
CA LEU A 559 10.77 -40.73 -6.69
C LEU A 559 11.48 -42.05 -7.03
N SER A 560 11.87 -42.19 -8.29
CA SER A 560 12.72 -43.29 -8.75
C SER A 560 14.15 -43.16 -8.20
N VAL A 561 14.89 -44.27 -8.20
CA VAL A 561 16.31 -44.27 -7.77
C VAL A 561 17.15 -43.29 -8.60
N ALA A 562 16.88 -43.17 -9.90
CA ALA A 562 17.56 -42.22 -10.77
C ALA A 562 17.28 -40.77 -10.35
N GLN A 563 16.02 -40.43 -10.10
CA GLN A 563 15.62 -39.09 -9.63
C GLN A 563 16.20 -38.75 -8.25
N GLN A 564 16.25 -39.71 -7.34
CA GLN A 564 16.90 -39.54 -6.04
C GLN A 564 18.40 -39.26 -6.20
N THR A 565 19.08 -40.02 -7.06
CA THR A 565 20.51 -39.80 -7.37
C THR A 565 20.74 -38.42 -7.97
N THR A 566 19.86 -37.95 -8.87
CA THR A 566 19.94 -36.59 -9.42
C THR A 566 19.76 -35.54 -8.32
N LEU A 567 18.76 -35.69 -7.45
CA LEU A 567 18.53 -34.79 -6.32
C LEU A 567 19.75 -34.74 -5.39
N ASP A 568 20.34 -35.89 -5.07
CA ASP A 568 21.55 -35.97 -4.24
C ASP A 568 22.71 -35.20 -4.86
N ALA A 569 22.91 -35.34 -6.16
CA ALA A 569 23.96 -34.62 -6.89
C ALA A 569 23.70 -33.10 -6.91
N LEU A 570 22.44 -32.67 -7.07
CA LEU A 570 22.06 -31.25 -7.06
C LEU A 570 22.28 -30.61 -5.69
N ILE A 571 21.91 -31.29 -4.61
CA ILE A 571 22.14 -30.81 -3.23
C ILE A 571 23.64 -30.73 -2.94
N ALA A 572 24.40 -31.78 -3.26
CA ALA A 572 25.84 -31.82 -2.99
C ALA A 572 26.65 -30.83 -3.84
N GLY A 573 26.19 -30.53 -5.06
CA GLY A 573 26.82 -29.59 -5.98
C GLY A 573 26.45 -28.13 -5.75
N LEU A 574 25.57 -27.82 -4.79
CA LEU A 574 25.06 -26.47 -4.59
C LEU A 574 26.17 -25.50 -4.14
N SER A 575 26.39 -24.46 -4.94
CA SER A 575 27.32 -23.35 -4.69
C SER A 575 26.61 -22.00 -4.73
N VAL A 576 27.22 -21.00 -4.10
CA VAL A 576 26.82 -19.58 -4.14
C VAL A 576 27.01 -18.92 -5.50
N ASP A 577 27.80 -19.54 -6.38
CA ASP A 577 27.98 -19.08 -7.76
C ASP A 577 26.75 -19.35 -8.64
N HIS A 578 25.80 -20.17 -8.19
CA HIS A 578 24.55 -20.39 -8.90
C HIS A 578 23.58 -19.22 -8.73
N SER A 579 22.62 -19.12 -9.65
CA SER A 579 21.50 -18.17 -9.51
C SER A 579 20.81 -18.34 -8.16
N PRO A 580 20.54 -17.26 -7.41
CA PRO A 580 19.86 -17.33 -6.12
C PRO A 580 18.49 -18.03 -6.17
N LEU A 581 17.74 -17.87 -7.28
CA LEU A 581 16.46 -18.58 -7.47
C LEU A 581 16.66 -20.09 -7.52
N TRP A 582 17.64 -20.54 -8.32
CA TRP A 582 18.00 -21.95 -8.42
C TRP A 582 18.43 -22.52 -7.06
N VAL A 583 19.20 -21.75 -6.28
CA VAL A 583 19.55 -22.14 -4.90
C VAL A 583 18.31 -22.31 -4.03
N GLY A 584 17.34 -21.40 -4.14
CA GLY A 584 16.06 -21.47 -3.43
C GLY A 584 15.26 -22.73 -3.76
N GLU A 585 15.22 -23.13 -5.04
CA GLU A 585 14.52 -24.34 -5.48
C GLU A 585 15.17 -25.62 -4.95
N ILE A 586 16.50 -25.76 -5.10
CA ILE A 586 17.21 -26.93 -4.55
C ILE A 586 17.04 -27.00 -3.04
N ALA A 587 17.05 -25.85 -2.35
CA ALA A 587 16.82 -25.79 -0.91
C ALA A 587 15.38 -26.22 -0.52
N GLU A 588 14.35 -25.84 -1.29
CA GLU A 588 12.97 -26.33 -1.09
C GLU A 588 12.88 -27.86 -1.23
N MET A 589 13.55 -28.41 -2.25
CA MET A 589 13.64 -29.87 -2.42
C MET A 589 14.36 -30.53 -1.24
N ALA A 590 15.50 -29.99 -0.82
CA ALA A 590 16.24 -30.51 0.34
C ALA A 590 15.41 -30.45 1.63
N ALA A 591 14.66 -29.36 1.86
CA ALA A 591 13.77 -29.20 3.00
C ALA A 591 12.67 -30.28 3.04
N THR A 592 12.16 -30.71 1.89
CA THR A 592 11.15 -31.79 1.78
C THR A 592 11.64 -33.11 2.40
N PHE A 593 12.94 -33.38 2.36
CA PHE A 593 13.57 -34.58 2.93
C PHE A 593 14.25 -34.33 4.28
N ASP A 594 14.01 -33.18 4.93
CA ASP A 594 14.69 -32.73 6.15
C ASP A 594 16.24 -32.63 6.01
N ARG A 595 16.73 -32.29 4.81
CA ARG A 595 18.16 -32.19 4.46
C ARG A 595 18.67 -30.76 4.25
N ILE A 596 17.88 -29.76 4.66
CA ILE A 596 18.21 -28.34 4.49
C ILE A 596 19.54 -27.93 5.14
N ASP A 597 20.01 -28.66 6.16
CA ASP A 597 21.34 -28.46 6.75
C ASP A 597 22.49 -28.61 5.76
N GLU A 598 22.34 -29.47 4.74
CA GLU A 598 23.34 -29.67 3.68
C GLU A 598 23.47 -28.41 2.81
N CYS A 599 22.41 -27.61 2.71
CA CYS A 599 22.39 -26.34 1.97
C CYS A 599 22.75 -25.13 2.85
N ARG A 600 22.88 -25.29 4.17
CA ARG A 600 22.94 -24.18 5.14
C ARG A 600 24.04 -23.17 4.83
N ALA A 601 25.25 -23.62 4.49
CA ALA A 601 26.37 -22.72 4.22
C ALA A 601 26.07 -21.75 3.06
N VAL A 602 25.49 -22.27 1.97
CA VAL A 602 25.09 -21.48 0.79
C VAL A 602 23.95 -20.52 1.13
N LEU A 603 22.97 -20.99 1.92
CA LEU A 603 21.83 -20.18 2.34
C LEU A 603 22.24 -19.04 3.30
N ASP A 604 23.14 -19.31 4.26
CA ASP A 604 23.67 -18.31 5.17
C ASP A 604 24.49 -17.24 4.42
N GLU A 605 25.23 -17.63 3.37
CA GLU A 605 25.95 -16.68 2.52
C GLU A 605 24.99 -15.82 1.68
N LEU A 606 23.93 -16.41 1.11
CA LEU A 606 22.86 -15.65 0.44
C LEU A 606 22.20 -14.63 1.38
N ILE A 607 21.96 -15.00 2.63
CA ILE A 607 21.41 -14.09 3.65
C ILE A 607 22.45 -13.01 4.02
N GLY A 608 23.72 -13.37 4.22
CA GLY A 608 24.79 -12.41 4.56
C GLY A 608 25.11 -11.40 3.46
N GLY A 609 24.91 -11.78 2.19
CA GLY A 609 25.01 -10.86 1.04
C GLY A 609 24.03 -9.69 1.09
N VAL A 610 22.91 -9.85 1.79
CA VAL A 610 21.92 -8.78 2.03
C VAL A 610 22.44 -7.74 3.02
N ASP A 611 23.08 -8.17 4.11
CA ASP A 611 23.52 -7.29 5.20
C ASP A 611 24.74 -6.42 4.83
N THR A 612 25.49 -6.83 3.79
CA THR A 612 26.74 -6.17 3.34
C THR A 612 26.52 -5.15 2.22
N ARG A 613 25.47 -5.28 1.42
CA ARG A 613 25.09 -4.30 0.38
C ARG A 613 24.26 -3.17 1.00
N ARG A 614 24.93 -2.24 1.69
CA ARG A 614 24.36 -1.01 2.31
C ARG A 614 23.83 0.04 1.33
N ASP A 615 23.63 -0.31 0.06
CA ASP A 615 23.05 0.64 -0.89
C ASP A 615 21.55 0.70 -0.64
N VAL A 616 21.04 1.88 -0.28
CA VAL A 616 19.64 2.12 0.10
C VAL A 616 18.67 1.76 -1.04
N ALA A 617 19.18 1.55 -2.26
CA ALA A 617 18.43 1.17 -3.44
C ALA A 617 18.25 -0.34 -3.66
N SER A 618 19.08 -1.21 -3.06
CA SER A 618 19.06 -2.66 -3.33
C SER A 618 18.34 -3.44 -2.24
N ARG A 619 17.06 -3.73 -2.47
CA ARG A 619 16.27 -4.64 -1.61
C ARG A 619 16.93 -6.04 -1.57
N PRO A 620 16.74 -6.80 -0.47
CA PRO A 620 17.13 -8.21 -0.42
C PRO A 620 16.49 -8.99 -1.57
N SER A 621 17.25 -9.88 -2.21
CA SER A 621 16.71 -10.79 -3.24
C SER A 621 15.63 -11.69 -2.63
N ILE A 622 14.55 -11.94 -3.37
CA ILE A 622 13.47 -12.90 -3.01
C ILE A 622 14.06 -14.26 -2.58
N ALA A 623 15.16 -14.68 -3.20
CA ALA A 623 15.88 -15.90 -2.82
C ALA A 623 16.41 -15.88 -1.38
N ALA A 624 16.88 -14.73 -0.89
CA ALA A 624 17.32 -14.58 0.50
C ALA A 624 16.13 -14.65 1.47
N VAL A 625 14.97 -14.09 1.06
CA VAL A 625 13.71 -14.25 1.83
C VAL A 625 13.33 -15.72 1.93
N TRP A 626 13.36 -16.46 0.82
CA TRP A 626 13.09 -17.89 0.80
C TRP A 626 14.08 -18.67 1.69
N ALA A 627 15.38 -18.37 1.58
CA ALA A 627 16.42 -18.96 2.43
C ALA A 627 16.13 -18.75 3.93
N MET A 628 15.76 -17.52 4.33
CA MET A 628 15.37 -17.21 5.71
C MET A 628 14.15 -18.03 6.15
N LEU A 629 13.13 -18.18 5.31
CA LEU A 629 11.92 -18.95 5.61
C LEU A 629 12.22 -20.45 5.79
N GLN A 630 13.03 -21.04 4.90
CA GLN A 630 13.42 -22.46 4.97
C GLN A 630 14.27 -22.75 6.23
N LEU A 631 15.25 -21.90 6.52
CA LEU A 631 16.07 -22.03 7.74
C LEU A 631 15.27 -21.76 9.01
N ALA A 632 14.28 -20.86 8.97
CA ALA A 632 13.38 -20.62 10.09
C ALA A 632 12.50 -21.85 10.38
N GLN A 633 11.97 -22.50 9.34
CA GLN A 633 11.20 -23.75 9.48
C GLN A 633 12.05 -24.89 10.05
N ASP A 634 13.27 -25.09 9.56
CA ASP A 634 14.23 -26.02 10.15
C ASP A 634 14.53 -25.70 11.62
N GLY A 635 14.75 -24.42 11.92
CA GLY A 635 14.94 -23.92 13.28
C GLY A 635 13.78 -24.30 14.20
N PHE A 636 12.54 -24.31 13.70
CA PHE A 636 11.38 -24.68 14.49
C PHE A 636 11.45 -26.15 14.91
N HIS A 637 11.66 -27.04 13.93
CA HIS A 637 11.74 -28.49 14.16
C HIS A 637 12.93 -28.86 15.07
N ARG A 638 14.04 -28.13 14.97
CA ARG A 638 15.23 -28.33 15.82
C ARG A 638 15.17 -27.63 17.18
N GLY A 639 14.06 -26.99 17.52
CA GLY A 639 13.89 -26.29 18.80
C GLY A 639 14.63 -24.96 18.92
N ARG A 640 15.22 -24.45 17.83
CA ARG A 640 15.89 -23.13 17.75
C ARG A 640 14.88 -22.01 17.49
N TRP A 641 13.88 -21.88 18.36
CA TRP A 641 12.74 -20.98 18.15
C TRP A 641 13.09 -19.49 18.17
N SER A 642 14.18 -19.10 18.84
CA SER A 642 14.73 -17.75 18.74
C SER A 642 15.19 -17.44 17.31
N THR A 643 15.96 -18.36 16.70
CA THR A 643 16.41 -18.26 15.32
C THR A 643 15.23 -18.27 14.33
N THR A 644 14.23 -19.13 14.55
CA THR A 644 12.99 -19.12 13.75
C THR A 644 12.32 -17.74 13.80
N THR A 645 12.16 -17.18 15.00
CA THR A 645 11.53 -15.87 15.19
C THR A 645 12.33 -14.77 14.50
N GLU A 646 13.64 -14.75 14.69
CA GLU A 646 14.55 -13.75 14.09
C GLU A 646 14.49 -13.80 12.56
N LEU A 647 14.69 -14.97 11.96
CA LEU A 647 14.70 -15.14 10.51
C LEU A 647 13.33 -14.85 9.89
N ALA A 648 12.22 -15.29 10.53
CA ALA A 648 10.88 -14.99 10.06
C ALA A 648 10.55 -13.49 10.16
N GLN A 649 10.97 -12.81 11.24
CA GLN A 649 10.82 -11.35 11.36
C GLN A 649 11.64 -10.60 10.32
N ARG A 650 12.88 -11.04 10.07
CA ARG A 650 13.73 -10.47 9.01
C ARG A 650 13.07 -10.66 7.65
N ALA A 651 12.66 -11.87 7.29
CA ALA A 651 11.93 -12.16 6.06
C ALA A 651 10.68 -11.28 5.91
N LYS A 652 9.87 -11.18 6.97
CA LYS A 652 8.70 -10.32 7.00
C LYS A 652 9.05 -8.85 6.78
N ALA A 653 10.09 -8.32 7.42
CA ALA A 653 10.48 -6.92 7.25
C ALA A 653 10.89 -6.59 5.79
N VAL A 654 11.38 -7.56 5.04
CA VAL A 654 11.65 -7.41 3.60
C VAL A 654 10.35 -7.33 2.79
N CYS A 655 9.39 -8.19 3.11
CA CYS A 655 8.08 -8.31 2.46
C CYS A 655 7.10 -7.18 2.82
N ASP A 656 7.16 -6.64 4.03
CA ASP A 656 6.14 -5.72 4.61
C ASP A 656 6.29 -4.26 4.14
N VAL A 657 7.31 -3.94 3.35
CA VAL A 657 7.49 -2.59 2.79
C VAL A 657 6.36 -2.21 1.82
N ASP A 658 5.64 -3.18 1.25
CA ASP A 658 4.48 -2.95 0.35
C ASP A 658 3.18 -3.68 0.77
N GLY A 659 3.20 -4.42 1.89
CA GLY A 659 2.01 -4.89 2.61
C GLY A 659 1.25 -6.13 2.12
N HIS A 660 1.56 -6.75 0.97
CA HIS A 660 0.77 -7.88 0.43
C HIS A 660 1.59 -8.93 -0.36
N ASP A 661 2.76 -9.33 0.14
CA ASP A 661 3.58 -10.41 -0.47
C ASP A 661 3.21 -11.79 0.13
N HIS A 662 3.00 -12.80 -0.74
CA HIS A 662 2.72 -14.18 -0.34
C HIS A 662 3.77 -14.78 0.61
N LEU A 663 5.04 -14.37 0.47
CA LEU A 663 6.14 -14.78 1.37
C LEU A 663 5.97 -14.22 2.79
N GLY A 664 5.32 -13.06 2.91
CA GLY A 664 4.95 -12.50 4.22
C GLY A 664 4.01 -13.41 5.01
N TRP A 665 3.12 -14.14 4.32
CA TRP A 665 2.22 -15.10 4.98
C TRP A 665 2.96 -16.33 5.54
N LEU A 666 4.01 -16.79 4.85
CA LEU A 666 4.87 -17.87 5.35
C LEU A 666 5.64 -17.43 6.60
N ALA A 667 6.15 -16.20 6.62
CA ALA A 667 6.76 -15.63 7.82
C ALA A 667 5.75 -15.54 8.98
N ASP A 668 4.54 -15.04 8.72
CA ASP A 668 3.45 -14.97 9.71
C ASP A 668 3.09 -16.37 10.24
N TYR A 669 3.07 -17.39 9.38
CA TYR A 669 2.83 -18.77 9.78
C TYR A 669 3.93 -19.30 10.70
N LEU A 670 5.21 -19.12 10.38
CA LEU A 670 6.33 -19.56 11.22
C LEU A 670 6.35 -18.86 12.58
N LEU A 671 6.06 -17.56 12.62
CA LEU A 671 5.88 -16.81 13.87
C LEU A 671 4.68 -17.36 14.67
N GLY A 672 3.58 -17.65 13.98
CA GLY A 672 2.40 -18.29 14.56
C GLY A 672 2.71 -19.67 15.14
N MET A 673 3.56 -20.48 14.50
CA MET A 673 3.96 -21.79 15.02
C MET A 673 4.67 -21.66 16.36
N VAL A 674 5.63 -20.74 16.48
CA VAL A 674 6.35 -20.46 17.74
C VAL A 674 5.39 -19.92 18.81
N ALA A 675 4.53 -18.96 18.45
CA ALA A 675 3.52 -18.41 19.37
C ALA A 675 2.56 -19.49 19.89
N ALA A 676 2.10 -20.39 19.02
CA ALA A 676 1.18 -21.47 19.37
C ALA A 676 1.77 -22.42 20.40
N VAL A 677 3.02 -22.86 20.23
CA VAL A 677 3.68 -23.78 21.17
C VAL A 677 4.08 -23.12 22.48
N ARG A 678 4.36 -21.81 22.48
CA ARG A 678 4.60 -20.99 23.69
C ARG A 678 3.33 -20.64 24.46
N GLY A 679 2.16 -20.76 23.84
CA GLY A 679 0.88 -20.44 24.46
C GLY A 679 0.45 -18.97 24.32
N GLU A 680 1.04 -18.25 23.38
CA GLU A 680 0.71 -16.86 23.03
C GLU A 680 -0.54 -16.82 22.14
N VAL A 681 -1.69 -17.16 22.72
CA VAL A 681 -2.93 -17.41 21.96
C VAL A 681 -3.43 -16.16 21.23
N ASP A 682 -3.32 -14.99 21.85
CA ASP A 682 -3.78 -13.73 21.25
C ASP A 682 -3.04 -13.41 19.94
N VAL A 683 -1.74 -13.76 19.88
CA VAL A 683 -0.92 -13.60 18.67
C VAL A 683 -1.38 -14.57 17.58
N VAL A 684 -1.62 -15.84 17.95
CA VAL A 684 -2.14 -16.86 17.01
C VAL A 684 -3.51 -16.47 16.46
N GLU A 685 -4.40 -15.97 17.31
CA GLU A 685 -5.74 -15.53 16.91
C GLU A 685 -5.67 -14.42 15.87
N GLN A 686 -4.83 -13.40 16.10
CA GLN A 686 -4.64 -12.28 15.17
C GLN A 686 -4.06 -12.74 13.82
N LEU A 687 -3.03 -13.58 13.84
CA LEU A 687 -2.40 -14.11 12.63
C LEU A 687 -3.35 -15.01 11.84
N ALA A 688 -4.01 -15.95 12.50
CA ALA A 688 -4.97 -16.85 11.88
C ALA A 688 -6.18 -16.10 11.28
N ALA A 689 -6.68 -15.07 11.98
CA ALA A 689 -7.77 -14.24 11.47
C ALA A 689 -7.35 -13.47 10.20
N ARG A 690 -6.15 -12.87 10.19
CA ARG A 690 -5.59 -12.20 9.01
C ARG A 690 -5.44 -13.14 7.82
N MET A 691 -4.84 -14.32 8.04
CA MET A 691 -4.67 -15.34 7.00
C MET A 691 -6.01 -15.73 6.38
N ARG A 692 -7.02 -16.02 7.20
CA ARG A 692 -8.36 -16.40 6.71
C ARG A 692 -9.03 -15.25 5.94
N ALA A 693 -8.96 -14.03 6.45
CA ALA A 693 -9.57 -12.86 5.83
C ALA A 693 -9.01 -12.60 4.42
N TRP A 694 -7.70 -12.75 4.24
CA TRP A 694 -7.07 -12.60 2.92
C TRP A 694 -7.33 -13.81 2.01
N ALA A 695 -7.25 -15.02 2.55
CA ALA A 695 -7.27 -16.25 1.77
C ALA A 695 -8.65 -16.64 1.22
N LEU A 696 -9.73 -16.41 1.98
CA LEU A 696 -11.07 -16.87 1.60
C LEU A 696 -11.59 -16.22 0.32
N PRO A 697 -11.54 -14.89 0.12
CA PRO A 697 -11.96 -14.26 -1.13
C PRO A 697 -11.15 -14.75 -2.35
N ARG A 698 -9.86 -15.04 -2.14
CA ARG A 698 -8.90 -15.45 -3.18
C ARG A 698 -8.85 -16.96 -3.43
N ARG A 699 -9.60 -17.76 -2.65
CA ARG A 699 -9.59 -19.24 -2.68
C ARG A 699 -8.18 -19.84 -2.49
N ALA A 700 -7.35 -19.14 -1.72
CA ALA A 700 -5.98 -19.52 -1.36
C ALA A 700 -5.96 -20.47 -0.14
N PHE A 701 -6.51 -21.69 -0.31
CA PHE A 701 -6.80 -22.59 0.82
C PHE A 701 -5.58 -23.06 1.62
N VAL A 702 -4.35 -22.94 1.11
CA VAL A 702 -3.15 -23.28 1.90
C VAL A 702 -3.04 -22.41 3.16
N LEU A 703 -3.37 -21.13 3.08
CA LEU A 703 -3.30 -20.21 4.22
C LEU A 703 -4.41 -20.47 5.24
N VAL A 704 -5.57 -20.93 4.78
CA VAL A 704 -6.63 -21.42 5.68
C VAL A 704 -6.11 -22.62 6.46
N ARG A 705 -5.43 -23.57 5.79
CA ARG A 705 -4.81 -24.71 6.48
C ARG A 705 -3.68 -24.31 7.43
N PHE A 706 -2.89 -23.29 7.11
CA PHE A 706 -1.93 -22.74 8.07
C PHE A 706 -2.63 -22.27 9.33
N ALA A 707 -3.70 -21.48 9.21
CA ALA A 707 -4.50 -21.06 10.36
C ALA A 707 -5.06 -22.25 11.17
N GLU A 708 -5.60 -23.28 10.51
CA GLU A 708 -6.07 -24.50 11.19
C GLU A 708 -4.95 -25.27 11.88
N HIS A 709 -3.75 -25.34 11.29
CA HIS A 709 -2.61 -25.97 11.93
C HIS A 709 -2.16 -25.21 13.19
N LEU A 710 -2.16 -23.87 13.16
CA LEU A 710 -1.87 -23.07 14.35
C LEU A 710 -2.88 -23.36 15.48
N TRP A 711 -4.17 -23.43 15.15
CA TRP A 711 -5.20 -23.79 16.13
C TRP A 711 -5.08 -25.24 16.63
N THR A 712 -4.61 -26.16 15.79
CA THR A 712 -4.29 -27.54 16.20
C THR A 712 -3.22 -27.55 17.29
N MET A 713 -2.13 -26.78 17.12
CA MET A 713 -1.06 -26.69 18.13
C MET A 713 -1.51 -26.01 19.42
N VAL A 714 -2.29 -24.93 19.33
CA VAL A 714 -2.87 -24.26 20.51
C VAL A 714 -3.78 -25.21 21.29
N ALA A 715 -4.69 -25.90 20.59
CA ALA A 715 -5.59 -26.88 21.19
C ALA A 715 -4.80 -28.05 21.80
N GLY A 716 -3.71 -28.48 21.15
CA GLY A 716 -2.81 -29.52 21.64
C GLY A 716 -2.09 -29.14 22.94
N GLY A 717 -1.61 -27.89 23.03
CA GLY A 717 -0.97 -27.34 24.23
C GLY A 717 -1.94 -27.16 25.40
N ARG A 718 -3.20 -26.78 25.13
CA ARG A 718 -4.30 -26.82 26.12
C ARG A 718 -4.77 -28.26 26.41
N GLY A 719 -4.45 -29.16 25.48
CA GLY A 719 -4.95 -30.51 25.26
C GLY A 719 -6.45 -30.66 25.38
N ASP A 720 -7.13 -29.75 24.71
CA ASP A 720 -8.49 -29.94 24.21
C ASP A 720 -8.44 -30.88 22.99
N VAL A 721 -8.50 -32.18 23.25
CA VAL A 721 -8.41 -33.21 22.20
C VAL A 721 -9.55 -33.15 21.19
N GLY A 722 -10.71 -32.56 21.55
CA GLY A 722 -11.83 -32.39 20.64
C GLY A 722 -11.52 -31.33 19.59
N SER A 723 -11.05 -30.16 20.03
CA SER A 723 -10.64 -29.09 19.13
C SER A 723 -9.42 -29.47 18.28
N VAL A 724 -8.46 -30.23 18.82
CA VAL A 724 -7.34 -30.78 18.03
C VAL A 724 -7.87 -31.59 16.85
N TYR A 725 -8.82 -32.51 17.08
CA TYR A 725 -9.38 -33.33 16.01
C TYR A 725 -10.09 -32.48 14.94
N ILE A 726 -10.89 -31.47 15.35
CA ILE A 726 -11.60 -30.59 14.42
C ILE A 726 -10.61 -29.82 13.52
N HIS A 727 -9.61 -29.18 14.12
CA HIS A 727 -8.65 -28.38 13.36
C HIS A 727 -7.70 -29.26 12.53
N ALA A 728 -7.24 -30.39 13.06
CA ALA A 728 -6.37 -31.32 12.32
C ALA A 728 -7.09 -31.89 11.08
N THR A 729 -8.36 -32.27 11.21
CA THR A 729 -9.15 -32.79 10.07
C THR A 729 -9.47 -31.72 9.02
N ALA A 730 -9.48 -30.44 9.40
CA ALA A 730 -9.58 -29.33 8.45
C ALA A 730 -8.27 -29.09 7.67
N VAL A 731 -7.11 -29.42 8.25
CA VAL A 731 -5.81 -29.41 7.53
C VAL A 731 -5.72 -30.60 6.57
N SER A 732 -5.94 -31.82 7.09
CA SER A 732 -5.85 -33.07 6.34
C SER A 732 -7.02 -33.97 6.74
N PRO A 733 -7.98 -34.23 5.82
CA PRO A 733 -9.13 -35.08 6.10
C PRO A 733 -8.72 -36.49 6.56
N VAL A 734 -9.60 -37.12 7.35
CA VAL A 734 -9.39 -38.50 7.83
C VAL A 734 -9.15 -39.45 6.65
N GLY A 735 -8.13 -40.29 6.76
CA GLY A 735 -7.78 -41.26 5.72
C GLY A 735 -7.25 -40.66 4.41
N GLN A 736 -6.88 -39.38 4.39
CA GLN A 736 -6.34 -38.72 3.19
C GLN A 736 -5.04 -37.98 3.52
N LEU A 737 -3.99 -38.26 2.74
CA LEU A 737 -2.74 -37.50 2.74
C LEU A 737 -2.49 -36.99 1.33
N GLY A 738 -2.83 -35.72 1.10
CA GLY A 738 -2.52 -35.07 -0.17
C GLY A 738 -1.00 -34.85 -0.27
N PRO A 739 -0.31 -35.35 -1.30
CA PRO A 739 1.14 -35.11 -1.47
C PRO A 739 1.46 -33.62 -1.65
N TYR A 740 0.47 -32.83 -2.07
CA TYR A 740 0.54 -31.38 -2.23
C TYR A 740 0.27 -30.57 -0.94
N VAL A 741 -0.05 -31.24 0.17
CA VAL A 741 -0.29 -30.58 1.46
C VAL A 741 0.90 -30.86 2.35
N SER A 742 1.92 -30.02 2.26
CA SER A 742 3.20 -30.15 2.99
C SER A 742 3.04 -30.29 4.51
N MET A 743 1.95 -29.78 5.09
CA MET A 743 1.63 -29.91 6.50
C MET A 743 1.12 -31.30 6.93
N SER A 744 0.67 -32.16 6.01
CA SER A 744 -0.03 -33.39 6.40
C SER A 744 0.85 -34.34 7.21
N GLY A 745 2.15 -34.42 6.89
CA GLY A 745 3.11 -35.18 7.69
C GLY A 745 3.33 -34.59 9.09
N MET A 746 3.24 -33.26 9.23
CA MET A 746 3.43 -32.56 10.51
C MET A 746 2.25 -32.77 11.47
N ILE A 747 1.02 -32.80 10.94
CA ILE A 747 -0.20 -32.93 11.75
C ILE A 747 -0.61 -34.38 12.03
N ALA A 748 0.04 -35.36 11.38
CA ALA A 748 -0.29 -36.78 11.48
C ALA A 748 -0.36 -37.26 12.95
N LEU A 749 0.60 -36.84 13.78
CA LEU A 749 0.62 -37.18 15.21
C LEU A 749 -0.60 -36.61 15.95
N ASP A 750 -1.01 -35.37 15.65
CA ASP A 750 -2.16 -34.70 16.27
C ASP A 750 -3.47 -35.38 15.90
N LEU A 751 -3.66 -35.70 14.61
CA LEU A 751 -4.89 -36.32 14.12
C LEU A 751 -5.06 -37.73 14.70
N VAL A 752 -4.04 -38.59 14.59
CA VAL A 752 -4.12 -39.97 15.11
C VAL A 752 -4.33 -39.95 16.63
N ARG A 753 -3.57 -39.13 17.36
CA ARG A 753 -3.69 -39.04 18.82
C ARG A 753 -5.07 -38.54 19.24
N SER A 754 -5.57 -37.46 18.62
CA SER A 754 -6.87 -36.88 18.96
C SER A 754 -8.03 -37.82 18.60
N ALA A 755 -7.96 -38.52 17.47
CA ALA A 755 -8.92 -39.56 17.08
C ALA A 755 -8.96 -40.70 18.11
N THR A 756 -7.81 -41.27 18.48
CA THR A 756 -7.73 -42.31 19.52
C THR A 756 -8.28 -41.81 20.87
N ARG A 757 -7.97 -40.57 21.26
CA ARG A 757 -8.40 -40.00 22.55
C ARG A 757 -9.87 -39.61 22.61
N THR A 758 -10.51 -39.37 21.46
CA THR A 758 -11.94 -39.04 21.36
C THR A 758 -12.81 -40.28 21.07
N GLY A 759 -12.22 -41.49 21.09
CA GLY A 759 -12.94 -42.75 20.83
C GLY A 759 -13.20 -43.04 19.36
N ARG A 760 -12.57 -42.30 18.44
CA ARG A 760 -12.70 -42.46 16.98
C ARG A 760 -11.61 -43.38 16.44
N GLY A 761 -11.60 -44.63 16.92
CA GLY A 761 -10.56 -45.60 16.58
C GLY A 761 -10.50 -45.97 15.08
N ASP A 762 -11.65 -45.99 14.40
CA ASP A 762 -11.70 -46.22 12.95
C ASP A 762 -11.02 -45.10 12.17
N ASP A 763 -11.25 -43.84 12.55
CA ASP A 763 -10.60 -42.68 11.92
C ASP A 763 -9.08 -42.71 12.12
N ALA A 764 -8.63 -43.07 13.34
CA ALA A 764 -7.21 -43.22 13.64
C ALA A 764 -6.57 -44.30 12.75
N ARG A 765 -7.20 -45.47 12.64
CA ARG A 765 -6.73 -46.56 11.76
C ARG A 765 -6.72 -46.17 10.28
N ALA A 766 -7.79 -45.51 9.81
CA ALA A 766 -7.88 -45.05 8.43
C ALA A 766 -6.77 -44.06 8.09
N HIS A 767 -6.47 -43.12 9.00
CA HIS A 767 -5.39 -42.15 8.77
C HIS A 767 -4.00 -42.80 8.87
N VAL A 768 -3.77 -43.77 9.76
CA VAL A 768 -2.52 -44.55 9.76
C VAL A 768 -2.34 -45.35 8.46
N ALA A 769 -3.42 -45.97 7.94
CA ALA A 769 -3.36 -46.65 6.65
C ALA A 769 -2.97 -45.68 5.52
N ALA A 770 -3.51 -44.45 5.53
CA ALA A 770 -3.11 -43.43 4.57
C ALA A 770 -1.62 -43.03 4.70
N ILE A 771 -1.09 -42.93 5.93
CA ILE A 771 0.34 -42.70 6.20
C ILE A 771 1.21 -43.80 5.58
N GLU A 772 0.81 -45.05 5.77
CA GLU A 772 1.52 -46.21 5.24
C GLU A 772 1.44 -46.29 3.69
N GLU A 773 0.27 -45.97 3.12
CA GLU A 773 0.08 -45.89 1.66
C GLU A 773 0.94 -44.78 1.03
N ALA A 774 0.99 -43.61 1.67
CA ALA A 774 1.84 -42.49 1.25
C ALA A 774 3.34 -42.74 1.50
N ARG A 775 3.70 -43.79 2.25
CA ARG A 775 5.08 -44.16 2.62
C ARG A 775 5.88 -42.98 3.20
N LEU A 776 5.28 -42.27 4.16
CA LEU A 776 5.94 -41.12 4.81
C LEU A 776 7.27 -41.51 5.47
N ASP A 777 7.41 -42.77 5.91
CA ASP A 777 8.63 -43.35 6.46
C ASP A 777 9.84 -43.29 5.51
N ARG A 778 9.61 -43.22 4.20
CA ARG A 778 10.67 -43.19 3.19
C ARG A 778 11.13 -41.78 2.82
N ILE A 779 10.42 -40.76 3.29
CA ILE A 779 10.74 -39.36 2.95
C ILE A 779 11.85 -38.85 3.85
N SER A 780 11.75 -39.04 5.16
CA SER A 780 12.80 -38.62 6.09
C SER A 780 12.78 -39.43 7.38
N PRO A 781 13.89 -39.46 8.15
CA PRO A 781 13.88 -40.14 9.44
C PRO A 781 12.90 -39.48 10.44
N ARG A 782 12.62 -38.17 10.33
CA ARG A 782 11.59 -37.49 11.14
C ARG A 782 10.20 -38.07 10.88
N LEU A 783 9.84 -38.20 9.62
CA LEU A 783 8.54 -38.74 9.23
C LEU A 783 8.44 -40.24 9.50
N ASN A 784 9.54 -40.99 9.46
CA ASN A 784 9.60 -42.37 9.95
C ASN A 784 9.31 -42.46 11.45
N MET A 785 9.96 -41.61 12.27
CA MET A 785 9.69 -41.50 13.71
C MET A 785 8.20 -41.21 13.98
N ILE A 786 7.61 -40.23 13.29
CA ILE A 786 6.18 -39.90 13.42
C ILE A 786 5.30 -41.07 13.00
N THR A 787 5.63 -41.74 11.89
CA THR A 787 4.88 -42.90 11.37
C THR A 787 4.86 -44.04 12.38
N LEU A 788 6.01 -44.38 12.98
CA LEU A 788 6.10 -45.41 14.02
C LEU A 788 5.29 -45.04 15.26
N ALA A 789 5.34 -43.78 15.70
CA ALA A 789 4.53 -43.30 16.82
C ALA A 789 3.01 -43.36 16.52
N CYS A 790 2.60 -43.03 15.30
CA CYS A 790 1.21 -43.17 14.87
C CYS A 790 0.74 -44.64 14.87
N ARG A 791 1.56 -45.56 14.37
CA ARG A 791 1.30 -47.01 14.43
C ARG A 791 1.22 -47.51 15.87
N ALA A 792 2.08 -47.01 16.75
CA ALA A 792 2.09 -47.36 18.17
C ALA A 792 0.78 -46.98 18.89
N MET A 793 0.14 -45.88 18.50
CA MET A 793 -1.11 -45.39 19.12
C MET A 793 -2.36 -46.19 18.75
N ILE A 794 -2.33 -46.94 17.65
CA ILE A 794 -3.45 -47.78 17.19
C ILE A 794 -3.22 -49.28 17.46
N SER A 795 -2.02 -49.65 17.94
CA SER A 795 -1.64 -51.02 18.23
C SER A 795 -1.91 -51.36 19.69
N ASP A 796 -2.53 -52.52 19.95
CA ASP A 796 -2.77 -53.00 21.31
C ASP A 796 -1.54 -53.75 21.87
N ASP A 797 -1.01 -54.69 21.07
CA ASP A 797 0.04 -55.63 21.49
C ASP A 797 1.47 -55.10 21.34
N ASP A 798 1.74 -54.30 20.30
CA ASP A 798 3.09 -53.87 19.91
C ASP A 798 3.40 -52.41 20.27
N SER A 799 2.47 -51.71 20.93
CA SER A 799 2.56 -50.26 21.19
C SER A 799 3.90 -49.82 21.81
N GLY A 800 4.37 -50.51 22.86
CA GLY A 800 5.62 -50.13 23.55
C GLY A 800 6.86 -50.28 22.66
N ARG A 801 6.96 -51.41 21.95
CA ARG A 801 8.05 -51.69 21.00
C ARG A 801 8.09 -50.63 19.89
N LEU A 802 6.93 -50.28 19.31
CA LEU A 802 6.85 -49.29 18.24
C LEU A 802 7.22 -47.87 18.71
N PHE A 803 6.86 -47.47 19.94
CA PHE A 803 7.33 -46.21 20.51
C PHE A 803 8.84 -46.20 20.75
N GLU A 804 9.41 -47.31 21.23
CA GLU A 804 10.86 -47.43 21.41
C GLU A 804 11.60 -47.39 20.07
N GLU A 805 11.09 -48.06 19.03
CA GLU A 805 11.61 -47.97 17.67
C GLU A 805 11.51 -46.54 17.12
N ALA A 806 10.39 -45.84 17.35
CA ALA A 806 10.23 -44.44 16.95
C ALA A 806 11.32 -43.54 17.56
N LEU A 807 11.55 -43.68 18.87
CA LEU A 807 12.56 -42.90 19.61
C LEU A 807 14.00 -43.35 19.35
N ALA A 808 14.20 -44.50 18.71
CA ALA A 808 15.50 -45.06 18.33
C ALA A 808 15.86 -44.80 16.85
N VAL A 809 14.99 -44.14 16.07
CA VAL A 809 15.31 -43.75 14.70
C VAL A 809 16.59 -42.89 14.71
N PRO A 810 17.59 -43.17 13.86
CA PRO A 810 18.84 -42.42 13.85
C PRO A 810 18.63 -40.92 13.66
N GLY A 811 19.23 -40.11 14.55
CA GLY A 811 19.11 -38.65 14.54
C GLY A 811 17.74 -38.10 14.96
N SER A 812 16.84 -38.93 15.49
CA SER A 812 15.49 -38.51 15.90
C SER A 812 15.46 -37.42 16.97
N ASP A 813 16.47 -37.40 17.84
CA ASP A 813 16.65 -36.45 18.93
C ASP A 813 16.90 -35.01 18.45
N GLN A 814 17.29 -34.81 17.19
CA GLN A 814 17.46 -33.48 16.62
C GLN A 814 16.13 -32.76 16.35
N TRP A 815 15.02 -33.48 16.22
CA TRP A 815 13.67 -32.91 16.04
C TRP A 815 12.99 -32.76 17.39
N VAL A 816 13.54 -31.83 18.17
CA VAL A 816 13.41 -31.74 19.63
C VAL A 816 11.95 -31.69 20.08
N PHE A 817 11.10 -30.91 19.41
CA PHE A 817 9.71 -30.73 19.82
C PHE A 817 8.86 -31.97 19.51
N GLU A 818 8.98 -32.55 18.31
CA GLU A 818 8.29 -33.78 17.92
C GLU A 818 8.73 -34.97 18.79
N TYR A 819 10.03 -35.09 19.04
CA TYR A 819 10.59 -36.13 19.91
C TYR A 819 9.99 -36.07 21.32
N ALA A 820 9.96 -34.88 21.93
CA ALA A 820 9.34 -34.67 23.24
C ALA A 820 7.83 -34.96 23.24
N ARG A 821 7.11 -34.64 22.15
CA ARG A 821 5.68 -34.98 22.00
C ARG A 821 5.44 -36.49 21.92
N ILE A 822 6.34 -37.23 21.27
CA ILE A 822 6.29 -38.70 21.22
C ILE A 822 6.60 -39.29 22.59
N GLN A 823 7.63 -38.80 23.28
CA GLN A 823 7.93 -39.21 24.67
C GLN A 823 6.76 -38.94 25.62
N TYR A 824 6.14 -37.76 25.52
CA TYR A 824 4.95 -37.41 26.29
C TYR A 824 3.81 -38.40 26.02
N THR A 825 3.55 -38.70 24.74
CA THR A 825 2.49 -39.63 24.34
C THR A 825 2.79 -41.06 24.84
N TYR A 826 4.02 -41.54 24.67
CA TYR A 826 4.45 -42.84 25.16
C TYR A 826 4.33 -42.94 26.69
N GLY A 827 4.76 -41.91 27.41
CA GLY A 827 4.64 -41.83 28.86
C GLY A 827 3.19 -41.90 29.35
N MET A 828 2.25 -41.27 28.64
CA MET A 828 0.82 -41.39 28.94
C MET A 828 0.29 -42.81 28.71
N GLU A 829 0.70 -43.49 27.64
CA GLU A 829 0.26 -44.86 27.36
C GLU A 829 0.86 -45.87 28.35
N LEU A 830 2.13 -45.73 28.73
CA LEU A 830 2.75 -46.51 29.80
C LEU A 830 2.02 -46.32 31.14
N ARG A 831 1.62 -45.08 31.46
CA ARG A 831 0.83 -44.79 32.66
C ARG A 831 -0.52 -45.52 32.62
N ARG A 832 -1.20 -45.54 31.47
CA ARG A 832 -2.46 -46.29 31.28
C ARG A 832 -2.29 -47.79 31.50
N LYS A 833 -1.17 -48.36 31.01
CA LYS A 833 -0.78 -49.76 31.23
C LYS A 833 -0.23 -50.04 32.65
N GLN A 834 -0.24 -49.05 33.55
CA GLN A 834 0.28 -49.12 34.94
C GLN A 834 1.80 -49.36 35.04
N GLU A 835 2.56 -49.09 33.99
CA GLU A 835 4.03 -49.16 33.97
C GLU A 835 4.66 -47.86 34.49
N LEU A 836 4.36 -47.51 35.74
CA LEU A 836 4.60 -46.17 36.30
C LEU A 836 6.07 -45.72 36.29
N VAL A 837 7.03 -46.64 36.48
CA VAL A 837 8.47 -46.30 36.47
C VAL A 837 8.91 -45.88 35.07
N ALA A 838 8.52 -46.64 34.05
CA ALA A 838 8.81 -46.32 32.66
C ALA A 838 8.07 -45.05 32.22
N ALA A 839 6.80 -44.89 32.63
CA ALA A 839 6.03 -43.67 32.39
C ALA A 839 6.72 -42.42 32.97
N ARG A 840 7.17 -42.47 34.23
CA ARG A 840 7.89 -41.36 34.87
C ARG A 840 9.17 -40.98 34.13
N ARG A 841 9.90 -41.95 33.60
CA ARG A 841 11.12 -41.69 32.82
C ARG A 841 10.80 -40.87 31.57
N GLN A 842 9.81 -41.31 30.79
CA GLN A 842 9.42 -40.62 29.55
C GLN A 842 8.79 -39.25 29.82
N LEU A 843 7.88 -39.14 30.79
CA LEU A 843 7.21 -37.89 31.12
C LEU A 843 8.18 -36.83 31.69
N ARG A 844 9.19 -37.24 32.46
CA ARG A 844 10.25 -36.32 32.92
C ARG A 844 11.12 -35.80 31.79
N ALA A 845 11.51 -36.68 30.86
CA ALA A 845 12.29 -36.29 29.69
C ALA A 845 11.51 -35.27 28.85
N ALA A 846 10.25 -35.57 28.52
CA ALA A 846 9.38 -34.65 27.79
C ALA A 846 9.17 -33.32 28.53
N LEU A 847 8.94 -33.35 29.85
CA LEU A 847 8.80 -32.14 30.67
C LEU A 847 10.06 -31.26 30.61
N SER A 848 11.25 -31.85 30.77
CA SER A 848 12.53 -31.12 30.69
C SER A 848 12.63 -30.38 29.36
N THR A 849 12.39 -31.10 28.26
CA THR A 849 12.45 -30.52 26.91
C THR A 849 11.41 -29.43 26.69
N PHE A 850 10.16 -29.62 27.14
CA PHE A 850 9.14 -28.57 27.01
C PHE A 850 9.48 -27.32 27.82
N VAL A 851 10.09 -27.46 29.01
CA VAL A 851 10.56 -26.32 29.81
C VAL A 851 11.71 -25.61 29.10
N GLU A 852 12.69 -26.35 28.59
CA GLU A 852 13.85 -25.80 27.87
C GLU A 852 13.45 -25.00 26.61
N LEU A 853 12.47 -25.50 25.86
CA LEU A 853 11.94 -24.82 24.68
C LEU A 853 11.05 -23.60 25.03
N GLY A 854 10.55 -23.50 26.26
CA GLY A 854 9.53 -22.52 26.64
C GLY A 854 8.13 -22.88 26.15
N ALA A 855 7.86 -24.17 25.92
CA ALA A 855 6.55 -24.69 25.52
C ALA A 855 5.60 -24.77 26.73
N THR A 856 5.29 -23.63 27.36
CA THR A 856 4.63 -23.57 28.69
C THR A 856 3.35 -24.39 28.82
N PRO A 857 2.41 -24.37 27.84
CA PRO A 857 1.21 -25.21 27.92
C PRO A 857 1.54 -26.71 27.93
N TRP A 858 2.50 -27.13 27.11
CA TRP A 858 2.95 -28.52 27.03
C TRP A 858 3.70 -28.97 28.29
N ALA A 859 4.55 -28.11 28.85
CA ALA A 859 5.24 -28.36 30.11
C ALA A 859 4.24 -28.57 31.26
N THR A 860 3.26 -27.67 31.39
CA THR A 860 2.20 -27.76 32.41
C THR A 860 1.45 -29.09 32.34
N ARG A 861 1.18 -29.58 31.12
CA ARG A 861 0.51 -30.87 30.91
C ARG A 861 1.42 -32.06 31.23
N ALA A 862 2.68 -32.02 30.81
CA ALA A 862 3.65 -33.06 31.12
C ALA A 862 3.86 -33.19 32.64
N GLU A 863 3.88 -32.06 33.35
CA GLU A 863 3.93 -32.00 34.82
C GLU A 863 2.68 -32.64 35.44
N ALA A 864 1.48 -32.27 34.98
CA ALA A 864 0.23 -32.87 35.48
C ALA A 864 0.17 -34.40 35.27
N GLU A 865 0.60 -34.90 34.10
CA GLU A 865 0.69 -36.33 33.84
C GLU A 865 1.77 -37.01 34.70
N LEU A 866 2.91 -36.34 34.92
CA LEU A 866 3.97 -36.83 35.79
C LEU A 866 3.54 -36.91 37.25
N ASP A 867 2.81 -35.92 37.76
CA ASP A 867 2.24 -35.94 39.10
C ASP A 867 1.24 -37.08 39.27
N ALA A 868 0.47 -37.34 38.22
CA ALA A 868 -0.51 -38.43 38.20
C ALA A 868 0.12 -39.85 38.10
N THR A 869 1.45 -39.96 38.04
CA THR A 869 2.19 -41.22 38.23
C THR A 869 2.77 -41.38 39.64
N ALA A 870 2.68 -40.35 40.48
CA ALA A 870 3.09 -40.48 41.87
C ALA A 870 2.18 -41.50 42.56
N PRO A 871 2.72 -42.40 43.40
CA PRO A 871 1.87 -43.19 44.28
C PRO A 871 1.02 -42.22 45.09
N THR A 872 -0.30 -42.45 45.16
CA THR A 872 -1.20 -41.73 46.06
C THR A 872 -0.49 -41.62 47.40
N ARG A 873 -0.07 -40.41 47.77
CA ARG A 873 0.44 -40.14 49.10
C ARG A 873 -0.70 -40.50 50.03
N ASN A 874 -0.66 -41.70 50.61
CA ASN A 874 -1.32 -41.95 51.88
C ASN A 874 -0.82 -40.82 52.78
N ALA A 875 -1.73 -39.91 53.12
CA ALA A 875 -1.44 -38.76 53.96
C ALA A 875 -0.64 -39.26 55.16
N THR A 876 0.63 -38.88 55.22
CA THR A 876 1.47 -39.18 56.37
C THR A 876 0.81 -38.51 57.58
N ALA A 877 0.83 -39.19 58.72
CA ALA A 877 0.09 -38.90 59.94
C ALA A 877 0.26 -37.46 60.54
N ALA A 878 1.08 -36.61 59.92
CA ALA A 878 1.31 -35.22 60.30
C ALA A 878 0.21 -34.23 59.85
N ASP A 879 -0.72 -34.62 58.95
CA ASP A 879 -1.84 -33.78 58.49
C ASP A 879 -3.20 -34.15 59.14
N SER A 880 -3.17 -35.00 60.17
CA SER A 880 -4.36 -35.56 60.85
C SER A 880 -4.97 -34.64 61.93
N GLU A 881 -4.38 -33.47 62.18
CA GLU A 881 -4.96 -32.48 63.07
C GLU A 881 -5.77 -31.45 62.28
N LEU A 882 -7.06 -31.36 62.61
CA LEU A 882 -7.90 -30.26 62.15
C LEU A 882 -7.29 -28.94 62.62
N THR A 883 -7.16 -27.98 61.71
CA THR A 883 -6.85 -26.60 62.09
C THR A 883 -7.93 -26.05 63.05
N ALA A 884 -7.60 -25.04 63.86
CA ALA A 884 -8.57 -24.46 64.80
C ALA A 884 -9.87 -24.00 64.13
N TYR A 885 -9.77 -23.54 62.87
CA TYR A 885 -10.93 -23.12 62.07
C TYR A 885 -11.74 -24.32 61.56
N GLU A 886 -11.08 -25.37 61.06
CA GLU A 886 -11.74 -26.62 60.64
C GLU A 886 -12.41 -27.33 61.83
N ARG A 887 -11.79 -27.36 63.01
CA ARG A 887 -12.39 -27.90 64.23
C ARG A 887 -13.65 -27.12 64.61
N ARG A 888 -13.62 -25.79 64.54
CA ARG A 888 -14.79 -24.95 64.82
C ARG A 888 -15.96 -25.24 63.86
N ILE A 889 -15.68 -25.44 62.56
CA ILE A 889 -16.70 -25.87 61.58
C ILE A 889 -17.21 -27.29 61.90
N ALA A 890 -16.31 -28.22 62.21
CA ALA A 890 -16.64 -29.60 62.52
C ALA A 890 -17.54 -29.71 63.77
N ASP A 891 -17.24 -28.98 64.84
CA ASP A 891 -18.02 -28.94 66.08
C ASP A 891 -19.43 -28.39 65.85
N MET A 892 -19.55 -27.32 65.05
CA MET A 892 -20.86 -26.76 64.72
C MET A 892 -21.71 -27.76 63.93
N VAL A 893 -21.13 -28.45 62.95
CA VAL A 893 -21.85 -29.44 62.15
C VAL A 893 -22.19 -30.68 62.99
N ALA A 894 -21.30 -31.13 63.87
CA ALA A 894 -21.54 -32.22 64.81
C ALA A 894 -22.64 -31.89 65.84
N SER A 895 -22.81 -30.61 66.20
CA SER A 895 -23.91 -30.13 67.05
C SER A 895 -25.28 -30.08 66.35
N GLY A 896 -25.35 -30.41 65.05
CA GLY A 896 -26.60 -30.51 64.28
C GLY A 896 -26.92 -29.28 63.42
N LEU A 897 -26.01 -28.30 63.31
CA LEU A 897 -26.21 -27.15 62.43
C LEU A 897 -26.14 -27.56 60.95
N THR A 898 -27.02 -26.98 60.13
CA THR A 898 -26.93 -27.12 58.67
C THR A 898 -25.79 -26.26 58.13
N ASN A 899 -25.25 -26.62 56.96
CA ASN A 899 -24.21 -25.82 56.30
C ASN A 899 -24.62 -24.34 56.10
N LYS A 900 -25.92 -24.06 55.97
CA LYS A 900 -26.46 -22.71 55.84
C LYS A 900 -26.37 -21.94 57.16
N ALA A 901 -26.74 -22.59 58.27
CA ALA A 901 -26.64 -22.01 59.60
C ALA A 901 -25.18 -21.83 60.07
N VAL A 902 -24.27 -22.69 59.62
CA VAL A 902 -22.82 -22.54 59.87
C VAL A 902 -22.23 -21.40 59.05
N ALA A 903 -22.63 -21.28 57.78
CA ALA A 903 -22.26 -20.18 56.90
C ALA A 903 -22.68 -18.82 57.47
N GLU A 904 -23.92 -18.70 57.94
CA GLU A 904 -24.44 -17.48 58.60
C GLU A 904 -23.69 -17.13 59.89
N ARG A 905 -23.25 -18.12 60.68
CA ARG A 905 -22.50 -17.88 61.93
C ARG A 905 -21.04 -17.50 61.74
N LEU A 906 -20.44 -17.90 60.63
CA LEU A 906 -19.03 -17.64 60.31
C LEU A 906 -18.85 -16.54 59.26
N ASP A 907 -19.94 -15.95 58.77
CA ASP A 907 -19.96 -14.97 57.69
C ASP A 907 -19.21 -15.45 56.42
N ILE A 908 -19.49 -16.70 56.03
CA ILE A 908 -18.90 -17.33 54.83
C ILE A 908 -19.99 -17.98 53.98
N SER A 909 -19.69 -18.28 52.71
CA SER A 909 -20.67 -18.94 51.84
C SER A 909 -20.95 -20.40 52.25
N HIS A 910 -22.18 -20.86 52.03
CA HIS A 910 -22.57 -22.27 52.20
C HIS A 910 -21.67 -23.24 51.41
N ARG A 911 -21.19 -22.82 50.22
CA ARG A 911 -20.28 -23.61 49.38
C ARG A 911 -18.89 -23.73 50.02
N THR A 912 -18.44 -22.68 50.70
CA THR A 912 -17.18 -22.66 51.46
C THR A 912 -17.24 -23.63 52.64
N VAL A 913 -18.35 -23.66 53.38
CA VAL A 913 -18.58 -24.67 54.44
C VAL A 913 -18.56 -26.09 53.88
N GLY A 914 -19.19 -26.32 52.72
CA GLY A 914 -19.15 -27.61 52.02
C GLY A 914 -17.74 -28.06 51.63
N ASN A 915 -16.93 -27.14 51.11
CA ASN A 915 -15.54 -27.41 50.77
C ASN A 915 -14.67 -27.70 52.00
N HIS A 916 -14.88 -26.98 53.11
CA HIS A 916 -14.21 -27.29 54.37
C HIS A 916 -14.63 -28.66 54.92
N LEU A 917 -15.91 -29.01 54.87
CA LEU A 917 -16.39 -30.32 55.30
C LEU A 917 -15.83 -31.46 54.47
N TYR A 918 -15.72 -31.30 53.15
CA TYR A 918 -15.08 -32.29 52.29
C TYR A 918 -13.63 -32.57 52.73
N ARG A 919 -12.87 -31.52 53.07
CA ARG A 919 -11.50 -31.67 53.59
C ARG A 919 -11.46 -32.24 55.00
N ILE A 920 -12.38 -31.85 55.88
CA ILE A 920 -12.51 -32.39 57.25
C ILE A 920 -12.83 -33.88 57.22
N TYR A 921 -13.75 -34.30 56.36
CA TYR A 921 -14.11 -35.70 56.13
C TYR A 921 -12.91 -36.52 55.66
N ALA A 922 -12.17 -36.01 54.68
CA ALA A 922 -10.93 -36.64 54.22
C ALA A 922 -9.86 -36.72 55.33
N LYS A 923 -9.71 -35.67 56.15
CA LYS A 923 -8.73 -35.63 57.26
C LYS A 923 -9.07 -36.57 58.43
N LEU A 924 -10.36 -36.73 58.74
CA LEU A 924 -10.83 -37.57 59.85
C LEU A 924 -11.20 -39.01 59.42
N GLY A 925 -11.18 -39.31 58.12
CA GLY A 925 -11.58 -40.61 57.59
C GLY A 925 -13.07 -40.92 57.74
N VAL A 926 -13.92 -39.89 57.80
CA VAL A 926 -15.39 -40.03 57.93
C VAL A 926 -16.07 -39.64 56.63
N THR A 927 -17.23 -40.23 56.35
CA THR A 927 -18.00 -40.02 55.11
C THR A 927 -19.37 -39.38 55.36
N SER A 928 -19.81 -39.32 56.62
CA SER A 928 -21.11 -38.78 56.98
C SER A 928 -21.06 -37.81 58.17
N ARG A 929 -22.09 -36.96 58.29
CA ARG A 929 -22.29 -36.09 59.47
C ARG A 929 -22.49 -36.89 60.76
N VAL A 930 -23.04 -38.10 60.66
CA VAL A 930 -23.26 -38.98 61.82
C VAL A 930 -21.91 -39.49 62.32
N GLU A 931 -21.07 -39.99 61.42
CA GLU A 931 -19.70 -40.43 61.73
C GLU A 931 -18.83 -39.28 62.25
N LEU A 932 -18.96 -38.06 61.69
CA LEU A 932 -18.27 -36.88 62.22
C LEU A 932 -18.62 -36.61 63.69
N ARG A 933 -19.89 -36.77 64.07
CA ARG A 933 -20.35 -36.58 65.45
C ARG A 933 -19.81 -37.66 66.38
N GLU A 934 -19.72 -38.89 65.91
CA GLU A 934 -19.14 -40.00 66.69
C GLU A 934 -17.64 -39.81 66.92
N VAL A 935 -16.89 -39.40 65.91
CA VAL A 935 -15.44 -39.17 66.00
C VAL A 935 -15.08 -37.99 66.91
N LEU A 936 -15.92 -36.95 66.99
CA LEU A 936 -15.72 -35.82 67.90
C LEU A 936 -16.26 -36.05 69.32
N ALA A 937 -17.10 -37.07 69.54
CA ALA A 937 -17.64 -37.41 70.86
C ALA A 937 -16.69 -38.26 71.72
N VAL A 938 -15.64 -38.84 71.12
CA VAL A 938 -14.59 -39.56 71.84
C VAL A 938 -13.59 -38.55 72.40
N PRO A 939 -13.40 -38.43 73.73
CA PRO A 939 -12.34 -37.60 74.28
C PRO A 939 -10.99 -38.17 73.83
N ARG A 940 -10.12 -37.34 73.25
CA ARG A 940 -8.70 -37.68 73.07
C ARG A 940 -7.96 -37.62 74.40
#